data_AF-A0A536H3A5-F1
#
_entry.id   AF-A0A536H3A5-F1
#
_cell.length_a   1.000
_cell.length_b   1.000
_cell.length_c   1.000
_cell.angle_alpha   90.00
_cell.angle_beta   90.00
_cell.angle_gamma   90.00
#
_symmetry.space_group_name_H-M   'P 1'
#
loop_
_entity.id
_entity.type
_entity.pdbx_description
1 polymer ?
#
loop_
_entity_poly.entity_id
_entity_poly.type
_entity_poly.pdbx_seq_one_letter_code
_entity_poly.pdbx_strand_id
1 'polypeptide(L)'
;MTRRYRPFDPFERGGPLEGRELRIPRPPRRFWIGAGLFGLAILIFFFASPIVWLLTEMQWYDSLGFKDVFTTRLSLQVALFIGSFALAFIYLVANVVIALRLRAGPSLRAVGIRRSSIRSATGGAALGAAALVALVLSGGAGTQWQNLALFQHARPTGITDPVLGQDISFYLLTLPLLHSIVNWALGLGFLTPLLIGVIYAWRGDTFDFNFSPPAIAHISALLAVFALVLAAWMWIGRYDLLYAHNSSIVWGAAYTDVNARLPIITFQSGAAVVLGGALLVNVWLHRLWLPVTAAGVWVALLLIGQVYPAVVQSFLVTPNAQTYELPYIEREIAGTRAAYGLSNVAVSNFSGDQPLTLKDVQNDQVTVNNLRLWDYAPLKQTYDQQQTIRTYYTFNDIDLDRYTINNQYQQLEISAREFDFTRLPASAQNWVNQHLGYTHGYGVAASPVNAVIGEGLPDYVVGNLPPSGPLAVTQPAIYFGELKPASGADYVLAPSNTREFDYPQGSQDVFTNYTGTHGVPMTSLNRALWSLKLGDFNLLVSGQITDKTLMLFRRNITDRVSELAPFLSFDGDPYIVVVDGRLYWIVDAYTTGSTYPYSQTQTFQNSDINYIRNSVKIVVDTYEGTPTFYIVDPKDPLINAYAATFPSLFKPMDSMPAGIRAHLRVPVDLFNIQVNTYATYHVTADAAGAKVFFAREDVWDIPTAQTSPGSAPTPVQPYYVLFRLPGEQNAEFLLIMPFTPRGKNNMVSWMAARNDGAHYGEYVSYVLPKDKAIFGPQQVANRINQDPVISQDFTLFHSTGSQVVQGNLLVVPIGNSFLYFEPIYLSATTSSSLPELKKVILVDQDQVVYTDTLQHAIDQLVGKATAPTSQPPVTITPAVIVQITDLVTQANVHYRAAYQALAAGDFTTFGSEMKTVGQLLQQLQALTGTSPATGSGASPTPSRPSPTPSHSP
;
A
#
# COMPACT_ATOMS: atom_id res chain seq x y z
N MET A 1 67.15 -71.94 35.20
CA MET A 1 67.91 -70.80 34.65
C MET A 1 66.98 -70.13 33.65
N THR A 2 66.53 -68.88 33.73
CA THR A 2 67.02 -67.64 34.33
C THR A 2 65.81 -66.77 34.72
N ARG A 3 65.89 -66.11 35.88
CA ARG A 3 64.90 -65.13 36.38
C ARG A 3 64.82 -63.90 35.47
N ARG A 4 63.63 -63.29 35.34
CA ARG A 4 63.47 -61.82 35.30
C ARG A 4 62.07 -61.39 35.73
N TYR A 5 62.07 -60.20 36.31
CA TYR A 5 61.12 -59.55 37.21
C TYR A 5 59.86 -59.01 36.51
N ARG A 6 58.76 -58.87 37.25
CA ARG A 6 57.54 -58.13 36.86
C ARG A 6 57.78 -56.61 36.97
N PRO A 7 57.05 -55.78 36.20
CA PRO A 7 56.61 -54.48 36.69
C PRO A 7 55.20 -54.62 37.28
N PHE A 8 55.08 -54.05 38.46
CA PHE A 8 53.90 -53.81 39.27
C PHE A 8 53.02 -52.76 38.57
N ASP A 9 51.76 -53.08 38.25
CA ASP A 9 50.75 -52.09 37.83
C ASP A 9 49.79 -51.86 39.01
N PRO A 10 49.77 -50.66 39.63
CA PRO A 10 49.07 -50.38 40.89
C PRO A 10 47.59 -49.99 40.73
N PHE A 11 46.92 -50.35 39.63
CA PHE A 11 45.51 -49.98 39.40
C PHE A 11 44.48 -51.13 39.45
N GLU A 12 44.86 -52.33 39.88
CA GLU A 12 43.87 -53.31 40.39
C GLU A 12 43.44 -52.93 41.82
N ARG A 13 42.55 -51.93 41.92
CA ARG A 13 41.54 -51.90 42.96
C ARG A 13 40.20 -52.16 42.30
N GLY A 14 39.65 -53.36 42.55
CA GLY A 14 38.27 -53.67 42.25
C GLY A 14 37.34 -52.65 42.91
N GLY A 15 36.78 -51.77 42.09
CA GLY A 15 35.54 -51.06 42.38
C GLY A 15 34.37 -51.89 41.83
N PRO A 16 33.19 -51.88 42.48
CA PRO A 16 32.06 -52.73 42.11
C PRO A 16 31.33 -52.12 40.90
N LEU A 17 31.98 -52.05 39.75
CA LEU A 17 31.35 -51.69 38.48
C LEU A 17 32.04 -52.49 37.36
N GLU A 18 31.93 -53.82 37.44
CA GLU A 18 31.98 -54.66 36.25
C GLU A 18 31.02 -54.09 35.21
N GLY A 19 31.52 -53.97 33.98
CA GLY A 19 30.79 -53.45 32.85
C GLY A 19 29.45 -54.16 32.68
N ARG A 20 28.37 -53.48 33.07
CA ARG A 20 27.10 -53.65 32.38
C ARG A 20 27.36 -53.21 30.95
N GLU A 21 27.49 -54.18 30.04
CA GLU A 21 27.16 -53.94 28.65
C GLU A 21 25.84 -53.17 28.63
N LEU A 22 25.88 -51.89 28.29
CA LEU A 22 24.70 -51.12 27.91
C LEU A 22 24.20 -51.75 26.61
N ARG A 23 23.47 -52.87 26.73
CA ARG A 23 22.63 -53.41 25.67
C ARG A 23 21.55 -52.37 25.44
N ILE A 24 21.79 -51.46 24.50
CA ILE A 24 20.74 -50.64 23.92
C ILE A 24 19.70 -51.62 23.38
N PRO A 25 18.48 -51.68 23.95
CA PRO A 25 17.48 -52.63 23.51
C PRO A 25 17.18 -52.36 22.03
N ARG A 26 17.39 -53.36 21.16
CA ARG A 26 16.99 -53.26 19.76
C ARG A 26 15.48 -53.02 19.73
N PRO A 27 14.99 -51.94 19.10
CA PRO A 27 13.57 -51.64 19.10
C PRO A 27 12.78 -52.84 18.55
N PRO A 28 11.67 -53.24 19.17
CA PRO A 28 10.88 -54.39 18.73
C PRO A 28 10.40 -54.17 17.28
N ARG A 29 10.16 -55.24 16.52
CA ARG A 29 9.68 -55.15 15.12
C ARG A 29 8.44 -54.25 14.95
N ARG A 30 7.61 -54.14 15.99
CA ARG A 30 6.45 -53.23 16.08
C ARG A 30 6.83 -51.74 16.10
N PHE A 31 7.97 -51.37 16.68
CA PHE A 31 8.51 -50.00 16.62
C PHE A 31 8.90 -49.63 15.18
N TRP A 32 9.56 -50.53 14.45
CA TRP A 32 9.92 -50.28 13.04
C TRP A 32 8.72 -50.27 12.10
N ILE A 33 7.68 -51.06 12.38
CA ILE A 33 6.39 -50.97 11.67
C ILE A 33 5.70 -49.65 11.98
N GLY A 34 5.65 -49.22 13.24
CA GLY A 34 5.11 -47.92 13.65
C GLY A 34 5.89 -46.75 13.04
N ALA A 35 7.22 -46.81 13.06
CA ALA A 35 8.10 -45.82 12.42
C ALA A 35 7.95 -45.81 10.89
N GLY A 36 7.73 -46.97 10.26
CA GLY A 36 7.45 -47.09 8.83
C GLY A 36 6.09 -46.50 8.45
N LEU A 37 5.05 -46.74 9.24
CA LEU A 37 3.72 -46.14 9.05
C LEU A 37 3.74 -44.64 9.32
N PHE A 38 4.44 -44.19 10.35
CA PHE A 38 4.65 -42.77 10.64
C PHE A 38 5.46 -42.09 9.53
N GLY A 39 6.53 -42.73 9.04
CA GLY A 39 7.30 -42.27 7.90
C GLY A 39 6.46 -42.20 6.62
N LEU A 40 5.61 -43.20 6.37
CA LEU A 40 4.67 -43.20 5.25
C LEU A 40 3.62 -42.09 5.39
N ALA A 41 3.09 -41.84 6.59
CA ALA A 41 2.15 -40.77 6.85
C ALA A 41 2.78 -39.39 6.66
N ILE A 42 4.03 -39.19 7.11
CA ILE A 42 4.81 -37.99 6.83
C ILE A 42 5.03 -37.83 5.33
N LEU A 43 5.37 -38.92 4.63
CA LEU A 43 5.62 -38.89 3.20
C LEU A 43 4.34 -38.55 2.42
N ILE A 44 3.21 -39.18 2.75
CA ILE A 44 1.90 -38.84 2.20
C ILE A 44 1.54 -37.39 2.51
N PHE A 45 1.76 -36.91 3.74
CA PHE A 45 1.49 -35.52 4.12
C PHE A 45 2.34 -34.52 3.30
N PHE A 46 3.64 -34.79 3.17
CA PHE A 46 4.58 -33.98 2.39
C PHE A 46 4.21 -33.93 0.90
N PHE A 47 3.75 -35.03 0.31
CA PHE A 47 3.37 -35.07 -1.11
C PHE A 47 1.92 -34.63 -1.36
N ALA A 48 1.01 -34.81 -0.40
CA ALA A 48 -0.39 -34.41 -0.54
C ALA A 48 -0.56 -32.89 -0.41
N SER A 49 0.19 -32.23 0.48
CA SER A 49 0.02 -30.79 0.73
C SER A 49 0.22 -29.92 -0.52
N PRO A 50 1.28 -30.08 -1.34
CA PRO A 50 1.44 -29.30 -2.59
C PRO A 50 0.33 -29.56 -3.61
N ILE A 51 -0.18 -30.80 -3.67
CA ILE A 51 -1.28 -31.16 -4.59
C ILE A 51 -2.58 -30.52 -4.12
N VAL A 52 -2.90 -30.58 -2.83
CA VAL A 52 -4.07 -29.93 -2.25
C VAL A 52 -4.00 -28.42 -2.46
N TRP A 53 -2.85 -27.80 -2.20
CA TRP A 53 -2.63 -26.38 -2.48
C TRP A 53 -2.87 -26.05 -3.95
N LEU A 54 -2.25 -26.81 -4.87
CA LEU A 54 -2.40 -26.61 -6.31
C LEU A 54 -3.86 -26.68 -6.77
N LEU A 55 -4.59 -27.72 -6.34
CA LEU A 55 -5.98 -27.93 -6.74
C LEU A 55 -6.90 -26.84 -6.17
N THR A 56 -6.72 -26.47 -4.91
CA THR A 56 -7.58 -25.47 -4.26
C THR A 56 -7.30 -24.05 -4.75
N GLU A 57 -6.04 -23.67 -5.00
CA GLU A 57 -5.73 -22.39 -5.66
C GLU A 57 -6.32 -22.37 -7.07
N MET A 58 -6.12 -23.43 -7.86
CA MET A 58 -6.71 -23.50 -9.21
C MET A 58 -8.23 -23.34 -9.18
N GLN A 59 -8.93 -23.97 -8.23
CA GLN A 59 -10.38 -23.81 -8.05
C GLN A 59 -10.76 -22.36 -7.71
N TRP A 60 -9.99 -21.68 -6.87
CA TRP A 60 -10.24 -20.29 -6.51
C TRP A 60 -10.07 -19.35 -7.72
N TYR A 61 -8.96 -19.48 -8.46
CA TYR A 61 -8.75 -18.70 -9.69
C TYR A 61 -9.83 -18.97 -10.75
N ASP A 62 -10.25 -20.23 -10.91
CA ASP A 62 -11.32 -20.61 -11.85
C ASP A 62 -12.66 -20.00 -11.46
N SER A 63 -12.98 -19.93 -10.17
CA SER A 63 -14.20 -19.30 -9.65
C SER A 63 -14.30 -17.80 -9.93
N LEU A 64 -13.18 -17.16 -10.27
CA LEU A 64 -13.09 -15.73 -10.64
C LEU A 64 -12.87 -15.54 -12.17
N GLY A 65 -12.79 -16.62 -12.94
CA GLY A 65 -12.45 -16.56 -14.37
C GLY A 65 -10.97 -16.32 -14.70
N PHE A 66 -10.07 -16.45 -13.71
CA PHE A 66 -8.63 -16.18 -13.86
C PHE A 66 -7.75 -17.44 -13.85
N LYS A 67 -8.32 -18.62 -14.13
CA LYS A 67 -7.56 -19.89 -14.20
C LYS A 67 -6.32 -19.82 -15.09
N ASP A 68 -6.43 -19.12 -16.21
CA ASP A 68 -5.33 -18.94 -17.16
C ASP A 68 -4.16 -18.15 -16.56
N VAL A 69 -4.43 -17.19 -15.67
CA VAL A 69 -3.39 -16.41 -14.97
C VAL A 69 -2.56 -17.33 -14.08
N PHE A 70 -3.23 -18.15 -13.26
CA PHE A 70 -2.57 -19.10 -12.37
C PHE A 70 -1.75 -20.15 -13.14
N THR A 71 -2.35 -20.75 -14.16
CA THR A 71 -1.68 -21.80 -14.95
C THR A 71 -0.50 -21.25 -15.75
N THR A 72 -0.62 -20.04 -16.31
CA THR A 72 0.49 -19.35 -16.98
C THR A 72 1.63 -19.07 -16.01
N ARG A 73 1.35 -18.44 -14.86
CA ARG A 73 2.33 -18.17 -13.80
C ARG A 73 3.05 -19.44 -13.36
N LEU A 74 2.30 -20.48 -13.04
CA LEU A 74 2.84 -21.76 -12.60
C LEU A 74 3.68 -22.42 -13.70
N SER A 75 3.24 -22.36 -14.96
CA SER A 75 3.99 -22.92 -16.09
C SER A 75 5.36 -22.27 -16.26
N LEU A 76 5.46 -20.95 -16.12
CA LEU A 76 6.73 -20.21 -16.18
C LEU A 76 7.66 -20.60 -15.02
N GLN A 77 7.12 -20.67 -13.79
CA GLN A 77 7.88 -21.08 -12.60
C GLN A 77 8.43 -22.50 -12.73
N VAL A 78 7.58 -23.45 -13.14
CA VAL A 78 7.94 -24.86 -13.33
C VAL A 78 8.91 -25.02 -14.50
N ALA A 79 8.72 -24.30 -15.62
CA ALA A 79 9.62 -24.34 -16.75
C ALA A 79 11.02 -23.83 -16.39
N LEU A 80 11.12 -22.72 -15.64
CA LEU A 80 12.41 -22.21 -15.15
C LEU A 80 13.07 -23.20 -14.20
N PHE A 81 12.33 -23.72 -13.22
CA PHE A 81 12.86 -24.69 -12.25
C PHE A 81 13.36 -25.96 -12.94
N ILE A 82 12.55 -26.58 -13.80
CA ILE A 82 12.92 -27.83 -14.50
C ILE A 82 14.06 -27.56 -15.49
N GLY A 83 14.01 -26.45 -16.24
CA GLY A 83 15.02 -26.06 -17.20
C GLY A 83 16.39 -25.84 -16.55
N SER A 84 16.43 -25.05 -15.47
CA SER A 84 17.66 -24.82 -14.72
C SER A 84 18.15 -26.10 -14.05
N PHE A 85 17.25 -26.91 -13.48
CA PHE A 85 17.62 -28.16 -12.82
C PHE A 85 18.22 -29.15 -13.79
N ALA A 86 17.57 -29.37 -14.94
CA ALA A 86 18.08 -30.26 -15.97
C ALA A 86 19.46 -29.82 -16.46
N LEU A 87 19.62 -28.52 -16.73
CA LEU A 87 20.89 -27.97 -17.21
C LEU A 87 22.01 -28.14 -16.16
N ALA A 88 21.78 -27.72 -14.91
CA ALA A 88 22.77 -27.86 -13.83
C ALA A 88 23.07 -29.34 -13.52
N PHE A 89 22.04 -30.18 -13.43
CA PHE A 89 22.19 -31.60 -13.10
C PHE A 89 22.97 -32.34 -14.18
N ILE A 90 22.63 -32.16 -15.46
CA ILE A 90 23.37 -32.77 -16.58
C ILE A 90 24.83 -32.31 -16.55
N TYR A 91 25.07 -31.01 -16.40
CA TYR A 91 26.42 -30.44 -16.33
C TYR A 91 27.22 -31.01 -15.15
N LEU A 92 26.66 -31.06 -13.94
CA LEU A 92 27.33 -31.56 -12.75
C LEU A 92 27.58 -33.07 -12.84
N VAL A 93 26.59 -33.86 -13.26
CA VAL A 93 26.73 -35.31 -13.41
C VAL A 93 27.80 -35.65 -14.44
N ALA A 94 27.84 -34.95 -15.57
CA ALA A 94 28.89 -35.14 -16.57
C ALA A 94 30.29 -34.95 -15.96
N ASN A 95 30.49 -33.86 -15.22
CA ASN A 95 31.76 -33.57 -14.56
C ASN A 95 32.08 -34.55 -13.42
N VAL A 96 31.10 -34.96 -12.60
CA VAL A 96 31.27 -35.98 -11.56
C VAL A 96 31.68 -37.32 -12.16
N VAL A 97 31.04 -37.75 -13.26
CA VAL A 97 31.38 -38.99 -13.96
C VAL A 97 32.81 -38.93 -14.52
N ILE A 98 33.21 -37.79 -15.10
CA ILE A 98 34.59 -37.57 -15.56
C ILE A 98 35.56 -37.67 -14.37
N ALA A 99 35.29 -37.01 -13.25
CA ALA A 99 36.14 -37.03 -12.06
C ALA A 99 36.30 -38.44 -11.46
N LEU A 100 35.20 -39.19 -11.32
CA LEU A 100 35.22 -40.57 -10.82
C LEU A 100 35.97 -41.53 -11.76
N ARG A 101 35.91 -41.29 -13.08
CA ARG A 101 36.68 -42.08 -14.07
C ARG A 101 38.17 -41.79 -14.00
N LEU A 102 38.55 -40.52 -13.83
CA LEU A 102 39.96 -40.09 -13.72
C LEU A 102 40.58 -40.51 -12.38
N ARG A 103 39.80 -40.50 -11.29
CA ARG A 103 40.23 -40.96 -9.95
C ARG A 103 40.58 -42.46 -9.89
N ALA A 104 39.95 -43.29 -10.72
CA ALA A 104 40.07 -44.75 -10.66
C ALA A 104 41.43 -45.31 -11.15
N GLY A 105 42.28 -44.51 -11.80
CA GLY A 105 43.65 -44.84 -12.19
C GLY A 105 43.82 -45.97 -13.24
N PRO A 106 44.95 -46.03 -13.99
CA PRO A 106 45.28 -47.16 -14.86
C PRO A 106 45.66 -48.45 -14.09
N SER A 107 46.18 -48.33 -12.87
CA SER A 107 46.78 -49.42 -12.08
C SER A 107 45.78 -50.49 -11.63
N LEU A 108 44.51 -50.13 -11.39
CA LEU A 108 43.44 -51.11 -11.07
C LEU A 108 42.87 -51.79 -12.33
N ARG A 109 42.97 -51.14 -13.50
CA ARG A 109 42.55 -51.72 -14.80
C ARG A 109 43.58 -52.71 -15.34
N ALA A 110 44.86 -52.50 -15.09
CA ALA A 110 45.94 -53.43 -15.44
C ALA A 110 45.83 -54.79 -14.73
N VAL A 111 45.13 -54.86 -13.59
CA VAL A 111 44.90 -56.08 -12.79
C VAL A 111 43.48 -56.66 -13.01
N GLY A 112 42.73 -56.19 -14.01
CA GLY A 112 41.42 -56.76 -14.39
C GLY A 112 40.24 -56.45 -13.45
N ILE A 113 40.43 -55.65 -12.41
CA ILE A 113 39.37 -55.29 -11.44
C ILE A 113 38.51 -54.16 -12.02
N ARG A 114 37.40 -54.52 -12.67
CA ARG A 114 36.36 -53.55 -13.08
C ARG A 114 35.48 -53.15 -11.88
N ARG A 115 36.00 -52.31 -10.98
CA ARG A 115 35.14 -51.64 -10.00
C ARG A 115 34.36 -50.52 -10.70
N SER A 116 33.04 -50.61 -10.69
CA SER A 116 32.17 -49.54 -11.15
C SER A 116 32.25 -48.36 -10.16
N SER A 117 33.13 -47.39 -10.43
CA SER A 117 33.32 -46.19 -9.58
C SER A 117 32.02 -45.43 -9.32
N ILE A 118 31.07 -45.48 -10.26
CA ILE A 118 29.75 -44.85 -10.15
C ILE A 118 28.85 -45.58 -9.12
N ARG A 119 28.97 -46.91 -9.01
CA ARG A 119 28.20 -47.74 -8.06
C ARG A 119 28.87 -47.87 -6.68
N SER A 120 29.95 -47.13 -6.44
CA SER A 120 30.60 -47.07 -5.13
C SER A 120 29.84 -46.13 -4.19
N ALA A 121 30.03 -46.27 -2.87
CA ALA A 121 29.46 -45.33 -1.89
C ALA A 121 29.87 -43.87 -2.18
N THR A 122 31.12 -43.64 -2.59
CA THR A 122 31.60 -42.32 -3.03
C THR A 122 30.91 -41.85 -4.32
N GLY A 123 30.66 -42.73 -5.27
CA GLY A 123 29.94 -42.40 -6.51
C GLY A 123 28.49 -42.01 -6.24
N GLY A 124 27.80 -42.76 -5.37
CA GLY A 124 26.46 -42.42 -4.91
C GLY A 124 26.42 -41.09 -4.14
N ALA A 125 27.36 -40.87 -3.22
CA ALA A 125 27.46 -39.61 -2.48
C ALA A 125 27.76 -38.41 -3.40
N ALA A 126 28.65 -38.55 -4.39
CA ALA A 126 28.98 -37.49 -5.34
C ALA A 126 27.81 -37.15 -6.27
N LEU A 127 27.07 -38.16 -6.76
CA LEU A 127 25.85 -37.93 -7.55
C LEU A 127 24.72 -37.33 -6.71
N GLY A 128 24.59 -37.75 -5.44
CA GLY A 128 23.67 -37.14 -4.49
C GLY A 128 24.01 -35.68 -4.21
N ALA A 129 25.30 -35.35 -4.03
CA ALA A 129 25.77 -33.98 -3.87
C ALA A 129 25.53 -33.14 -5.13
N ALA A 130 25.77 -33.69 -6.33
CA ALA A 130 25.45 -33.02 -7.59
C ALA A 130 23.95 -32.73 -7.74
N ALA A 131 23.09 -33.70 -7.40
CA ALA A 131 21.64 -33.51 -7.38
C ALA A 131 21.23 -32.42 -6.38
N LEU A 132 21.83 -32.41 -5.18
CA LEU A 132 21.55 -31.40 -4.15
C LEU A 132 21.98 -30.00 -4.61
N VAL A 133 23.18 -29.85 -5.18
CA VAL A 133 23.66 -28.56 -5.72
C VAL A 133 22.74 -28.07 -6.85
N ALA A 134 22.38 -28.95 -7.78
CA ALA A 134 21.45 -28.62 -8.87
C ALA A 134 20.07 -28.18 -8.33
N LEU A 135 19.55 -28.87 -7.31
CA LEU A 135 18.29 -28.56 -6.67
C LEU A 135 18.32 -27.19 -5.97
N VAL A 136 19.38 -26.91 -5.19
CA VAL A 136 19.55 -25.63 -4.50
C VAL A 136 19.65 -24.47 -5.49
N LEU A 137 20.46 -24.60 -6.54
CA LEU A 137 20.58 -23.55 -7.58
C LEU A 137 19.28 -23.34 -8.34
N SER A 138 18.47 -24.39 -8.53
CA SER A 138 17.23 -24.32 -9.31
C SER A 138 16.04 -23.83 -8.50
N GLY A 139 16.03 -24.04 -7.18
CA GLY A 139 15.00 -23.49 -6.29
C GLY A 139 14.86 -21.98 -6.43
N GLY A 140 15.98 -21.26 -6.61
CA GLY A 140 15.98 -19.82 -6.87
C GLY A 140 15.58 -19.42 -8.30
N ALA A 141 15.72 -20.30 -9.29
CA ALA A 141 15.41 -19.96 -10.69
C ALA A 141 13.89 -19.77 -10.91
N GLY A 142 13.06 -20.59 -10.26
CA GLY A 142 11.61 -20.50 -10.38
C GLY A 142 11.03 -19.15 -9.90
N THR A 143 11.71 -18.45 -8.98
CA THR A 143 11.26 -17.13 -8.50
C THR A 143 11.47 -16.02 -9.54
N GLN A 144 12.28 -16.25 -10.57
CA GLN A 144 12.62 -15.29 -11.63
C GLN A 144 11.60 -15.29 -12.79
N TRP A 145 10.43 -15.89 -12.59
CA TRP A 145 9.39 -16.00 -13.63
C TRP A 145 8.91 -14.63 -14.13
N GLN A 146 8.91 -13.60 -13.29
CA GLN A 146 8.55 -12.23 -13.69
C GLN A 146 9.56 -11.67 -14.69
N ASN A 147 10.87 -11.81 -14.41
CA ASN A 147 11.94 -11.41 -15.33
C ASN A 147 11.83 -12.15 -16.67
N LEU A 148 11.44 -13.43 -16.65
CA LEU A 148 11.20 -14.19 -17.88
C LEU A 148 9.99 -13.66 -18.66
N ALA A 149 8.87 -13.37 -17.99
CA ALA A 149 7.67 -12.81 -18.61
C ALA A 149 7.95 -11.45 -19.26
N LEU A 150 8.64 -10.55 -18.55
CA LEU A 150 9.06 -9.25 -19.07
C LEU A 150 9.97 -9.39 -20.30
N PHE A 151 10.95 -10.30 -20.24
CA PHE A 151 11.86 -10.55 -21.36
C PHE A 151 11.15 -11.10 -22.60
N GLN A 152 10.23 -12.06 -22.43
CA GLN A 152 9.50 -12.69 -23.55
C GLN A 152 8.64 -11.71 -24.33
N HIS A 153 8.15 -10.66 -23.65
CA HIS A 153 7.28 -9.64 -24.23
C HIS A 153 7.92 -8.26 -24.28
N ALA A 154 9.26 -8.20 -24.24
CA ALA A 154 9.99 -6.94 -24.31
C ALA A 154 9.73 -6.21 -25.64
N ARG A 155 9.36 -4.93 -25.55
CA ARG A 155 9.16 -4.04 -26.71
C ARG A 155 9.94 -2.74 -26.50
N PRO A 156 10.60 -2.21 -27.55
CA PRO A 156 11.30 -0.93 -27.47
C PRO A 156 10.36 0.19 -27.04
N THR A 157 10.83 1.04 -26.13
CA THR A 157 10.16 2.29 -25.74
C THR A 157 10.37 3.40 -26.76
N GLY A 158 11.43 3.30 -27.58
CA GLY A 158 11.88 4.35 -28.50
C GLY A 158 12.80 5.38 -27.86
N ILE A 159 13.13 5.22 -26.57
CA ILE A 159 14.02 6.09 -25.81
C ILE A 159 15.32 5.33 -25.57
N THR A 160 16.44 5.88 -26.02
CA THR A 160 17.77 5.24 -25.89
C THR A 160 18.65 5.98 -24.90
N ASP A 161 19.42 5.23 -24.12
CA ASP A 161 20.43 5.80 -23.24
C ASP A 161 21.62 6.38 -24.05
N PRO A 162 22.15 7.56 -23.67
CA PRO A 162 23.20 8.22 -24.44
C PRO A 162 24.62 7.66 -24.23
N VAL A 163 24.84 6.71 -23.32
CA VAL A 163 26.18 6.20 -22.98
C VAL A 163 26.48 4.87 -23.68
N LEU A 164 25.55 3.93 -23.65
CA LEU A 164 25.65 2.56 -24.17
C LEU A 164 24.71 2.30 -25.35
N GLY A 165 23.79 3.21 -25.66
CA GLY A 165 22.93 3.18 -26.85
C GLY A 165 21.83 2.11 -26.83
N GLN A 166 21.47 1.61 -25.65
CA GLN A 166 20.39 0.66 -25.43
C GLN A 166 19.06 1.38 -25.16
N ASP A 167 17.97 0.79 -25.62
CA ASP A 167 16.62 1.28 -25.31
C ASP A 167 16.31 1.08 -23.81
N ILE A 168 15.51 1.97 -23.21
CA ILE A 168 15.05 1.83 -21.81
C ILE A 168 14.38 0.46 -21.57
N SER A 169 13.72 -0.13 -22.57
CA SER A 169 13.15 -1.48 -22.50
C SER A 169 14.19 -2.55 -22.21
N PHE A 170 15.44 -2.38 -22.68
CA PHE A 170 16.52 -3.31 -22.35
C PHE A 170 16.75 -3.33 -20.84
N TYR A 171 16.83 -2.15 -20.21
CA TYR A 171 17.08 -2.02 -18.78
C TYR A 171 15.93 -2.54 -17.92
N LEU A 172 14.68 -2.17 -18.25
CA LEU A 172 13.52 -2.58 -17.46
C LEU A 172 13.07 -4.02 -17.71
N LEU A 173 13.14 -4.50 -18.95
CA LEU A 173 12.49 -5.77 -19.35
C LEU A 173 13.47 -6.92 -19.61
N THR A 174 14.72 -6.62 -19.99
CA THR A 174 15.68 -7.62 -20.48
C THR A 174 16.82 -7.87 -19.48
N LEU A 175 17.45 -6.80 -19.01
CA LEU A 175 18.62 -6.81 -18.14
C LEU A 175 18.40 -7.61 -16.85
N PRO A 176 17.24 -7.52 -16.15
CA PRO A 176 17.02 -8.30 -14.94
C PRO A 176 17.11 -9.81 -15.17
N LEU A 177 16.56 -10.32 -16.29
CA LEU A 177 16.68 -11.75 -16.62
C LEU A 177 18.12 -12.13 -16.95
N LEU A 178 18.82 -11.28 -17.71
CA LEU A 178 20.23 -11.53 -18.03
C LEU A 178 21.07 -11.64 -16.76
N HIS A 179 20.86 -10.76 -15.78
CA HIS A 179 21.46 -10.87 -14.45
C HIS A 179 21.11 -12.18 -13.76
N SER A 180 19.84 -12.58 -13.74
CA SER A 180 19.42 -13.86 -13.15
C SER A 180 20.16 -15.04 -13.80
N ILE A 181 20.31 -15.05 -15.12
CA ILE A 181 21.01 -16.10 -15.88
C ILE A 181 22.50 -16.13 -15.54
N VAL A 182 23.20 -14.99 -15.60
CA VAL A 182 24.65 -15.00 -15.33
C VAL A 182 24.99 -15.23 -13.87
N ASN A 183 24.16 -14.76 -12.93
CA ASN A 183 24.34 -15.04 -11.50
C ASN A 183 24.13 -16.54 -11.20
N TRP A 184 23.11 -17.15 -11.81
CA TRP A 184 22.89 -18.60 -11.73
C TRP A 184 24.06 -19.39 -12.33
N ALA A 185 24.54 -18.98 -13.51
CA ALA A 185 25.69 -19.62 -14.18
C ALA A 185 26.99 -19.44 -13.39
N LEU A 186 27.20 -18.29 -12.74
CA LEU A 186 28.33 -18.05 -11.84
C LEU A 186 28.28 -18.98 -10.64
N GLY A 187 27.11 -19.12 -10.00
CA GLY A 187 26.91 -20.06 -8.89
C GLY A 187 27.24 -21.50 -9.30
N LEU A 188 26.73 -21.94 -10.47
CA LEU A 188 27.04 -23.26 -11.03
C LEU A 188 28.54 -23.41 -11.34
N GLY A 189 29.13 -22.42 -12.01
CA GLY A 189 30.53 -22.39 -12.41
C GLY A 189 31.51 -22.35 -11.23
N PHE A 190 31.11 -21.77 -10.10
CA PHE A 190 31.88 -21.72 -8.85
C PHE A 190 31.77 -23.02 -8.05
N LEU A 191 30.56 -23.55 -7.87
CA LEU A 191 30.33 -24.76 -7.06
C LEU A 191 30.86 -26.03 -7.73
N THR A 192 30.90 -26.07 -9.07
CA THR A 192 31.39 -27.24 -9.81
C THR A 192 32.86 -27.56 -9.54
N PRO A 193 33.84 -26.66 -9.74
CA PRO A 193 35.24 -26.93 -9.42
C PRO A 193 35.47 -27.24 -7.94
N LEU A 194 34.66 -26.67 -7.03
CA LEU A 194 34.72 -27.02 -5.60
C LEU A 194 34.29 -28.46 -5.35
N LEU A 195 33.12 -28.86 -5.86
CA LEU A 195 32.62 -30.23 -5.75
C LEU A 195 33.60 -31.24 -6.35
N ILE A 196 34.11 -30.94 -7.55
CA ILE A 196 35.06 -31.80 -8.26
C ILE A 196 36.42 -31.85 -7.55
N GLY A 197 36.89 -30.72 -7.01
CA GLY A 197 38.11 -30.65 -6.19
C GLY A 197 38.00 -31.51 -4.93
N VAL A 198 36.87 -31.46 -4.22
CA VAL A 198 36.58 -32.33 -3.07
C VAL A 198 36.60 -33.81 -3.48
N ILE A 199 35.99 -34.17 -4.62
CA ILE A 199 36.01 -35.56 -5.12
C ILE A 199 37.44 -36.05 -5.40
N TYR A 200 38.30 -35.20 -5.94
CA TYR A 200 39.70 -35.55 -6.18
C TYR A 200 40.53 -35.63 -4.90
N ALA A 201 40.27 -34.73 -3.94
CA ALA A 201 41.00 -34.69 -2.68
C ALA A 201 40.58 -35.82 -1.72
N TRP A 202 39.32 -36.25 -1.77
CA TRP A 202 38.80 -37.26 -0.85
C TRP A 202 39.38 -38.65 -1.15
N ARG A 203 39.98 -39.30 -0.14
CA ARG A 203 40.54 -40.66 -0.22
C ARG A 203 39.77 -41.69 0.61
N GLY A 204 38.58 -41.34 1.11
CA GLY A 204 37.78 -42.15 2.03
C GLY A 204 37.90 -41.60 3.44
N ASP A 205 39.08 -41.77 4.04
CA ASP A 205 39.31 -41.47 5.45
C ASP A 205 40.08 -40.14 5.65
N THR A 206 40.68 -39.61 4.57
CA THR A 206 41.49 -38.39 4.58
C THR A 206 41.27 -37.55 3.32
N PHE A 207 41.75 -36.29 3.36
CA PHE A 207 41.83 -35.39 2.21
C PHE A 207 43.31 -35.18 1.81
N ASP A 208 43.62 -35.38 0.53
CA ASP A 208 44.96 -35.19 -0.05
C ASP A 208 44.88 -34.24 -1.26
N PHE A 209 45.53 -33.08 -1.16
CA PHE A 209 45.49 -32.03 -2.18
C PHE A 209 46.55 -32.20 -3.28
N ASN A 210 47.25 -33.34 -3.33
CA ASN A 210 48.16 -33.67 -4.43
C ASN A 210 47.38 -34.18 -5.65
N PHE A 211 46.94 -33.24 -6.50
CA PHE A 211 46.16 -33.55 -7.69
C PHE A 211 47.00 -34.20 -8.80
N SER A 212 46.51 -35.29 -9.39
CA SER A 212 47.13 -35.91 -10.57
C SER A 212 47.07 -34.99 -11.81
N PRO A 213 47.96 -35.13 -12.81
CA PRO A 213 47.91 -34.30 -14.02
C PRO A 213 46.53 -34.24 -14.68
N PRO A 214 45.80 -35.36 -14.91
CA PRO A 214 44.45 -35.29 -15.48
C PRO A 214 43.41 -34.57 -14.60
N ALA A 215 43.59 -34.60 -13.27
CA ALA A 215 42.73 -33.84 -12.35
C ALA A 215 43.02 -32.33 -12.45
N ILE A 216 44.29 -31.94 -12.60
CA ILE A 216 44.69 -30.55 -12.85
C ILE A 216 44.09 -30.05 -14.17
N ALA A 217 44.12 -30.86 -15.23
CA ALA A 217 43.51 -30.51 -16.52
C ALA A 217 41.99 -30.32 -16.39
N HIS A 218 41.28 -31.24 -15.73
CA HIS A 218 39.83 -31.13 -15.54
C HIS A 218 39.44 -29.91 -14.70
N ILE A 219 40.11 -29.66 -13.58
CA ILE A 219 39.88 -28.46 -12.76
C ILE A 219 40.19 -27.19 -13.57
N SER A 220 41.26 -27.19 -14.38
CA SER A 220 41.60 -26.04 -15.24
C SER A 220 40.54 -25.77 -16.29
N ALA A 221 39.95 -26.80 -16.90
CA ALA A 221 38.84 -26.65 -17.83
C ALA A 221 37.59 -26.06 -17.14
N LEU A 222 37.28 -26.52 -15.92
CA LEU A 222 36.17 -25.98 -15.13
C LEU A 222 36.39 -24.51 -14.74
N LEU A 223 37.61 -24.17 -14.32
CA LEU A 223 37.99 -22.79 -14.02
C LEU A 223 37.99 -21.90 -15.27
N ALA A 224 38.28 -22.46 -16.45
CA ALA A 224 38.16 -21.74 -17.71
C ALA A 224 36.71 -21.41 -18.04
N VAL A 225 35.78 -22.37 -17.88
CA VAL A 225 34.34 -22.12 -18.05
C VAL A 225 33.88 -21.07 -17.05
N PHE A 226 34.29 -21.16 -15.78
CA PHE A 226 34.00 -20.15 -14.77
C PHE A 226 34.52 -18.76 -15.17
N ALA A 227 35.75 -18.65 -15.68
CA ALA A 227 36.31 -17.38 -16.17
C ALA A 227 35.52 -16.78 -17.35
N LEU A 228 35.00 -17.61 -18.26
CA LEU A 228 34.13 -17.14 -19.35
C LEU A 228 32.77 -16.64 -18.84
N VAL A 229 32.18 -17.33 -17.87
CA VAL A 229 30.94 -16.87 -17.23
C VAL A 229 31.18 -15.57 -16.47
N LEU A 230 32.33 -15.43 -15.80
CA LEU A 230 32.75 -14.21 -15.13
C LEU A 230 32.97 -13.06 -16.12
N ALA A 231 33.52 -13.33 -17.30
CA ALA A 231 33.63 -12.35 -18.38
C ALA A 231 32.25 -11.84 -18.83
N ALA A 232 31.28 -12.75 -19.01
CA ALA A 232 29.91 -12.40 -19.38
C ALA A 232 29.20 -11.60 -18.27
N TRP A 233 29.37 -12.01 -17.01
CA TRP A 233 28.84 -11.28 -15.85
C TRP A 233 29.37 -9.85 -15.81
N MET A 234 30.68 -9.64 -15.99
CA MET A 234 31.26 -8.30 -16.05
C MET A 234 30.79 -7.50 -17.25
N TRP A 235 30.61 -8.14 -18.40
CA TRP A 235 30.11 -7.46 -19.59
C TRP A 235 28.71 -6.91 -19.38
N ILE A 236 27.83 -7.68 -18.74
CA ILE A 236 26.47 -7.24 -18.41
C ILE A 236 26.50 -6.19 -17.29
N GLY A 237 27.34 -6.35 -16.27
CA GLY A 237 27.49 -5.38 -15.17
C GLY A 237 27.94 -3.97 -15.58
N ARG A 238 28.32 -3.76 -16.86
CA ARG A 238 28.53 -2.42 -17.43
C ARG A 238 27.26 -1.57 -17.43
N TYR A 239 26.11 -2.20 -17.60
CA TYR A 239 24.81 -1.51 -17.65
C TYR A 239 24.40 -1.00 -16.26
N ASP A 240 24.86 -1.66 -15.19
CA ASP A 240 24.58 -1.32 -13.79
C ASP A 240 25.06 0.09 -13.42
N LEU A 241 26.14 0.54 -14.06
CA LEU A 241 26.68 1.88 -13.85
C LEU A 241 25.64 2.98 -14.13
N LEU A 242 24.69 2.73 -15.03
CA LEU A 242 23.73 3.74 -15.45
C LEU A 242 22.62 3.97 -14.43
N TYR A 243 22.38 3.05 -13.50
CA TYR A 243 21.38 3.20 -12.43
C TYR A 243 21.99 3.05 -11.03
N ALA A 244 23.32 3.05 -10.91
CA ALA A 244 24.04 3.03 -9.64
C ALA A 244 24.21 4.43 -9.04
N HIS A 245 24.59 4.50 -7.77
CA HIS A 245 24.97 5.74 -7.08
C HIS A 245 26.42 5.67 -6.58
N ASN A 246 27.36 5.57 -7.52
CA ASN A 246 28.79 5.46 -7.21
C ASN A 246 29.46 6.80 -6.89
N SER A 247 28.79 7.92 -7.22
CA SER A 247 29.18 9.30 -6.91
C SER A 247 28.25 9.84 -5.82
N SER A 248 28.75 10.72 -4.95
CA SER A 248 27.92 11.41 -3.96
C SER A 248 27.08 12.57 -4.54
N ILE A 249 27.35 12.93 -5.80
CA ILE A 249 26.74 14.07 -6.48
C ILE A 249 25.67 13.63 -7.47
N VAL A 250 25.90 12.52 -8.17
CA VAL A 250 25.10 12.08 -9.33
C VAL A 250 24.46 10.71 -9.10
N TRP A 251 23.17 10.59 -9.41
CA TRP A 251 22.49 9.30 -9.60
C TRP A 251 22.61 8.81 -11.05
N GLY A 252 23.03 7.56 -11.21
CA GLY A 252 23.42 6.98 -12.50
C GLY A 252 24.91 7.15 -12.81
N ALA A 253 25.28 6.96 -14.07
CA ALA A 253 26.69 6.94 -14.48
C ALA A 253 27.29 8.34 -14.45
N ALA A 254 28.12 8.62 -13.44
CA ALA A 254 28.86 9.88 -13.31
C ALA A 254 30.06 9.95 -14.27
N TYR A 255 30.79 11.08 -14.30
CA TYR A 255 31.96 11.24 -15.16
C TYR A 255 32.99 10.11 -14.98
N THR A 256 33.33 9.79 -13.73
CA THR A 256 34.30 8.72 -13.41
C THR A 256 33.78 7.35 -13.86
N ASP A 257 32.48 7.11 -13.79
CA ASP A 257 31.91 5.83 -14.20
C ASP A 257 32.04 5.63 -15.71
N VAL A 258 31.72 6.65 -16.50
CA VAL A 258 31.80 6.60 -17.97
C VAL A 258 33.25 6.59 -18.47
N ASN A 259 34.13 7.39 -17.87
CA ASN A 259 35.48 7.60 -18.41
C ASN A 259 36.55 6.72 -17.75
N ALA A 260 36.27 6.09 -16.61
CA ALA A 260 37.23 5.23 -15.91
C ALA A 260 36.68 3.83 -15.60
N ARG A 261 35.53 3.72 -14.93
CA ARG A 261 35.00 2.38 -14.53
C ARG A 261 34.57 1.55 -15.74
N LEU A 262 33.81 2.14 -16.66
CA LEU A 262 33.29 1.44 -17.83
C LEU A 262 34.43 0.87 -18.71
N PRO A 263 35.49 1.63 -19.07
CA PRO A 263 36.65 1.07 -19.76
C PRO A 263 37.33 -0.06 -18.99
N ILE A 264 37.48 0.06 -17.67
CA ILE A 264 38.08 -0.97 -16.83
C ILE A 264 37.27 -2.25 -16.81
N ILE A 265 35.96 -2.18 -16.57
CA ILE A 265 35.09 -3.36 -16.55
C ILE A 265 35.12 -4.05 -17.92
N THR A 266 35.12 -3.25 -19.00
CA THR A 266 35.27 -3.76 -20.37
C THR A 266 36.60 -4.50 -20.55
N PHE A 267 37.70 -3.92 -20.06
CA PHE A 267 39.02 -4.56 -20.10
C PHE A 267 39.08 -5.83 -19.24
N GLN A 268 38.54 -5.80 -18.02
CA GLN A 268 38.50 -6.96 -17.12
C GLN A 268 37.68 -8.10 -17.72
N SER A 269 36.56 -7.81 -18.39
CA SER A 269 35.78 -8.80 -19.13
C SER A 269 36.62 -9.45 -20.23
N GLY A 270 37.34 -8.66 -21.05
CA GLY A 270 38.27 -9.20 -22.05
C GLY A 270 39.43 -10.01 -21.44
N ALA A 271 39.99 -9.54 -20.33
CA ALA A 271 41.06 -10.24 -19.61
C ALA A 271 40.59 -11.57 -19.02
N ALA A 272 39.35 -11.66 -18.52
CA ALA A 272 38.75 -12.92 -18.07
C ALA A 272 38.65 -13.94 -19.21
N VAL A 273 38.32 -13.51 -20.43
CA VAL A 273 38.35 -14.39 -21.62
C VAL A 273 39.76 -14.90 -21.89
N VAL A 274 40.77 -14.02 -21.83
CA VAL A 274 42.19 -14.40 -22.04
C VAL A 274 42.67 -15.38 -20.97
N LEU A 275 42.35 -15.13 -19.69
CA LEU A 275 42.67 -16.04 -18.58
C LEU A 275 41.95 -17.38 -18.74
N GLY A 276 40.69 -17.37 -19.16
CA GLY A 276 39.95 -18.58 -19.52
C GLY A 276 40.66 -19.37 -20.63
N GLY A 277 41.13 -18.70 -21.68
CA GLY A 277 41.95 -19.29 -22.74
C GLY A 277 43.25 -19.90 -22.21
N ALA A 278 43.98 -19.20 -21.33
CA ALA A 278 45.20 -19.73 -20.72
C ALA A 278 44.93 -20.97 -19.84
N LEU A 279 43.81 -20.98 -19.11
CA LEU A 279 43.36 -22.13 -18.33
C LEU A 279 42.96 -23.32 -19.22
N LEU A 280 42.37 -23.07 -20.40
CA LEU A 280 42.14 -24.11 -21.40
C LEU A 280 43.46 -24.67 -21.94
N VAL A 281 44.47 -23.82 -22.20
CA VAL A 281 45.81 -24.29 -22.59
C VAL A 281 46.43 -25.20 -21.51
N ASN A 282 46.13 -24.94 -20.23
CA ASN A 282 46.59 -25.78 -19.13
C ASN A 282 45.98 -27.20 -19.12
N VAL A 283 44.92 -27.47 -19.90
CA VAL A 283 44.40 -28.83 -20.12
C VAL A 283 45.46 -29.75 -20.74
N TRP A 284 46.39 -29.20 -21.54
CA TRP A 284 47.50 -29.96 -22.12
C TRP A 284 48.81 -29.83 -21.34
N LEU A 285 49.02 -28.72 -20.61
CA LEU A 285 50.26 -28.45 -19.87
C LEU A 285 50.29 -29.02 -18.45
N HIS A 286 49.13 -29.20 -17.83
CA HIS A 286 48.93 -29.83 -16.51
C HIS A 286 49.72 -29.20 -15.35
N ARG A 287 49.96 -27.88 -15.38
CA ARG A 287 50.76 -27.18 -14.36
C ARG A 287 49.87 -26.45 -13.35
N LEU A 288 50.09 -26.70 -12.05
CA LEU A 288 49.32 -26.06 -10.97
C LEU A 288 49.56 -24.55 -10.84
N TRP A 289 50.74 -24.05 -11.23
CA TRP A 289 51.03 -22.62 -11.12
C TRP A 289 50.20 -21.77 -12.09
N LEU A 290 49.70 -22.32 -13.20
CA LEU A 290 48.89 -21.56 -14.18
C LEU A 290 47.54 -21.11 -13.59
N PRO A 291 46.73 -21.98 -12.95
CA PRO A 291 45.54 -21.55 -12.22
C PRO A 291 45.82 -20.57 -11.08
N VAL A 292 46.92 -20.77 -10.34
CA VAL A 292 47.33 -19.87 -9.25
C VAL A 292 47.69 -18.49 -9.79
N THR A 293 48.46 -18.43 -10.88
CA THR A 293 48.80 -17.18 -11.56
C THR A 293 47.58 -16.51 -12.15
N ALA A 294 46.66 -17.25 -12.79
CA ALA A 294 45.41 -16.68 -13.30
C ALA A 294 44.58 -16.05 -12.18
N ALA A 295 44.46 -16.72 -11.03
CA ALA A 295 43.80 -16.16 -9.85
C ALA A 295 44.54 -14.93 -9.30
N GLY A 296 45.87 -14.95 -9.22
CA GLY A 296 46.68 -13.81 -8.76
C GLY A 296 46.57 -12.59 -9.69
N VAL A 297 46.63 -12.80 -11.00
CA VAL A 297 46.39 -11.76 -12.02
C VAL A 297 44.97 -11.21 -11.88
N TRP A 298 43.99 -12.08 -11.68
CA TRP A 298 42.61 -11.66 -11.47
C TRP A 298 42.45 -10.76 -10.24
N VAL A 299 43.04 -11.15 -9.11
CA VAL A 299 43.05 -10.33 -7.89
C VAL A 299 43.72 -8.97 -8.14
N ALA A 300 44.83 -8.94 -8.88
CA ALA A 300 45.49 -7.68 -9.25
C ALA A 300 44.58 -6.80 -10.13
N LEU A 301 43.85 -7.39 -11.09
CA LEU A 301 42.88 -6.67 -11.92
C LEU A 301 41.73 -6.10 -11.10
N LEU A 302 41.21 -6.84 -10.12
CA LEU A 302 40.18 -6.35 -9.21
C LEU A 302 40.67 -5.14 -8.41
N LEU A 303 41.91 -5.17 -7.90
CA LEU A 303 42.51 -4.04 -7.19
C LEU A 303 42.65 -2.83 -8.10
N ILE A 304 43.16 -3.00 -9.33
CA ILE A 304 43.25 -1.92 -10.32
C ILE A 304 41.87 -1.30 -10.58
N GLY A 305 40.84 -2.14 -10.68
CA GLY A 305 39.47 -1.68 -10.93
C GLY A 305 38.86 -0.84 -9.81
N GLN A 306 39.37 -0.94 -8.58
CA GLN A 306 38.98 -0.08 -7.48
C GLN A 306 39.86 1.17 -7.38
N VAL A 307 41.17 1.00 -7.56
CA VAL A 307 42.15 2.10 -7.37
C VAL A 307 42.05 3.15 -8.47
N TYR A 308 42.01 2.76 -9.75
CA TYR A 308 42.08 3.73 -10.84
C TYR A 308 40.88 4.70 -10.88
N PRO A 309 39.61 4.25 -10.77
CA PRO A 309 38.48 5.16 -10.70
C PRO A 309 38.54 6.07 -9.47
N ALA A 310 39.02 5.57 -8.32
CA ALA A 310 39.19 6.39 -7.12
C ALA A 310 40.22 7.51 -7.31
N VAL A 311 41.30 7.25 -8.06
CA VAL A 311 42.29 8.27 -8.44
C VAL A 311 41.66 9.31 -9.39
N VAL A 312 40.95 8.88 -10.42
CA VAL A 312 40.25 9.79 -11.35
C VAL A 312 39.25 10.68 -10.61
N GLN A 313 38.43 10.09 -9.73
CA GLN A 313 37.49 10.83 -8.90
C GLN A 313 38.21 11.87 -8.03
N SER A 314 39.23 11.46 -7.28
CA SER A 314 39.87 12.31 -6.28
C SER A 314 40.71 13.44 -6.88
N PHE A 315 41.41 13.20 -7.99
CA PHE A 315 42.38 14.13 -8.56
C PHE A 315 41.86 14.94 -9.76
N LEU A 316 40.87 14.44 -10.50
CA LEU A 316 40.33 15.14 -11.68
C LEU A 316 38.93 15.69 -11.43
N VAL A 317 38.02 14.82 -10.95
CA VAL A 317 36.59 15.15 -10.87
C VAL A 317 36.27 15.99 -9.65
N THR A 318 36.56 15.51 -8.43
CA THR A 318 36.21 16.23 -7.19
C THR A 318 36.71 17.68 -7.17
N PRO A 319 37.94 18.01 -7.59
CA PRO A 319 38.41 19.41 -7.63
C PRO A 319 37.68 20.29 -8.65
N ASN A 320 37.09 19.70 -9.70
CA ASN A 320 36.44 20.41 -10.82
C ASN A 320 35.02 19.86 -11.09
N ALA A 321 34.31 19.45 -10.04
CA ALA A 321 33.10 18.63 -10.19
C ALA A 321 32.01 19.35 -10.98
N GLN A 322 31.89 20.68 -10.80
CA GLN A 322 30.95 21.49 -11.56
C GLN A 322 31.19 21.44 -13.08
N THR A 323 32.42 21.24 -13.55
CA THR A 323 32.67 21.16 -15.01
C THR A 323 32.43 19.75 -15.53
N TYR A 324 32.90 18.74 -14.80
CA TYR A 324 32.87 17.35 -15.27
C TYR A 324 31.51 16.66 -15.06
N GLU A 325 30.74 17.02 -14.02
CA GLU A 325 29.51 16.32 -13.66
C GLU A 325 28.24 16.90 -14.30
N LEU A 326 28.26 18.14 -14.80
CA LEU A 326 27.04 18.80 -15.33
C LEU A 326 26.29 17.98 -16.40
N PRO A 327 26.94 17.41 -17.43
CA PRO A 327 26.22 16.62 -18.43
C PRO A 327 25.56 15.35 -17.87
N TYR A 328 26.07 14.83 -16.75
CA TYR A 328 25.51 13.65 -16.09
C TYR A 328 24.36 14.04 -15.16
N ILE A 329 24.44 15.20 -14.52
CA ILE A 329 23.33 15.81 -13.77
C ILE A 329 22.14 16.14 -14.70
N GLU A 330 22.39 16.65 -15.91
CA GLU A 330 21.33 16.86 -16.91
C GLU A 330 20.57 15.56 -17.21
N ARG A 331 21.30 14.45 -17.37
CA ARG A 331 20.72 13.11 -17.60
C ARG A 331 19.99 12.61 -16.36
N GLU A 332 20.53 12.86 -15.18
CA GLU A 332 19.90 12.51 -13.90
C GLU A 332 18.56 13.21 -13.72
N ILE A 333 18.48 14.52 -13.99
CA ILE A 333 17.24 15.29 -13.92
C ILE A 333 16.24 14.74 -14.94
N ALA A 334 16.66 14.54 -16.20
CA ALA A 334 15.78 13.99 -17.24
C ALA A 334 15.29 12.57 -16.91
N GLY A 335 16.21 11.69 -16.50
CA GLY A 335 15.95 10.29 -16.18
C GLY A 335 15.05 10.14 -14.97
N THR A 336 15.33 10.84 -13.89
CA THR A 336 14.49 10.82 -12.67
C THR A 336 13.10 11.38 -12.96
N ARG A 337 12.98 12.54 -13.63
CA ARG A 337 11.66 13.09 -13.98
C ARG A 337 10.89 12.16 -14.90
N ALA A 338 11.55 11.54 -15.89
CA ALA A 338 10.92 10.56 -16.75
C ALA A 338 10.46 9.34 -15.93
N ALA A 339 11.31 8.75 -15.11
CA ALA A 339 11.02 7.51 -14.39
C ALA A 339 9.92 7.63 -13.32
N TYR A 340 9.66 8.83 -12.79
CA TYR A 340 8.58 9.11 -11.84
C TYR A 340 7.35 9.81 -12.44
N GLY A 341 7.31 10.01 -13.76
CA GLY A 341 6.15 10.61 -14.46
C GLY A 341 6.04 12.13 -14.29
N LEU A 342 7.16 12.81 -14.03
CA LEU A 342 7.27 14.24 -13.74
C LEU A 342 7.76 15.08 -14.93
N SER A 343 7.99 14.48 -16.10
CA SER A 343 8.48 15.21 -17.28
C SER A 343 7.49 16.27 -17.78
N ASN A 344 6.18 16.05 -17.58
CA ASN A 344 5.11 16.92 -18.10
C ASN A 344 4.43 17.76 -17.01
N VAL A 345 5.08 18.01 -15.87
CA VAL A 345 4.55 18.92 -14.86
C VAL A 345 4.52 20.33 -15.45
N ALA A 346 3.33 20.88 -15.64
CA ALA A 346 3.17 22.25 -16.11
C ALA A 346 3.59 23.23 -15.01
N VAL A 347 4.36 24.26 -15.36
CA VAL A 347 4.81 25.28 -14.39
C VAL A 347 4.07 26.58 -14.68
N SER A 348 3.40 27.12 -13.66
CA SER A 348 2.72 28.41 -13.71
C SER A 348 3.18 29.30 -12.57
N ASN A 349 3.04 30.61 -12.73
CA ASN A 349 3.33 31.56 -11.66
C ASN A 349 2.03 31.86 -10.91
N PHE A 350 2.11 31.93 -9.58
CA PHE A 350 1.00 32.34 -8.72
C PHE A 350 1.51 33.36 -7.71
N SER A 351 0.90 34.55 -7.63
CA SER A 351 1.44 35.59 -6.74
C SER A 351 1.17 35.27 -5.27
N GLY A 352 -0.06 34.88 -4.93
CA GLY A 352 -0.47 34.42 -3.61
C GLY A 352 -0.31 35.45 -2.49
N ASP A 353 -0.03 36.71 -2.83
CA ASP A 353 0.42 37.77 -1.93
C ASP A 353 -0.67 38.80 -1.60
N GLN A 354 -1.85 38.67 -2.18
CA GLN A 354 -2.96 39.59 -1.95
C GLN A 354 -3.82 39.12 -0.77
N PRO A 355 -4.41 40.03 0.02
CA PRO A 355 -5.44 39.67 1.00
C PRO A 355 -6.70 39.16 0.28
N LEU A 356 -7.42 38.24 0.92
CA LEU A 356 -8.62 37.65 0.33
C LEU A 356 -9.76 38.69 0.29
N THR A 357 -10.36 38.92 -0.88
CA THR A 357 -11.48 39.87 -0.99
C THR A 357 -12.83 39.17 -1.01
N LEU A 358 -13.89 39.92 -0.65
CA LEU A 358 -15.27 39.45 -0.79
C LEU A 358 -15.59 39.00 -2.22
N LYS A 359 -15.06 39.70 -3.22
CA LYS A 359 -15.29 39.37 -4.63
C LYS A 359 -14.70 38.01 -4.98
N ASP A 360 -13.53 37.68 -4.44
CA ASP A 360 -12.87 36.39 -4.69
C ASP A 360 -13.70 35.24 -4.12
N VAL A 361 -14.15 35.38 -2.87
CA VAL A 361 -15.07 34.41 -2.23
C VAL A 361 -16.38 34.27 -3.00
N GLN A 362 -16.98 35.36 -3.47
CA GLN A 362 -18.21 35.33 -4.27
C GLN A 362 -18.03 34.65 -5.64
N ASN A 363 -16.87 34.83 -6.26
CA ASN A 363 -16.57 34.21 -7.55
C ASN A 363 -16.27 32.71 -7.42
N ASP A 364 -15.86 32.26 -6.24
CA ASP A 364 -15.42 30.88 -5.99
C ASP A 364 -16.20 30.19 -4.87
N GLN A 365 -17.53 30.29 -4.93
CA GLN A 365 -18.42 29.65 -3.97
C GLN A 365 -18.28 28.12 -3.94
N VAL A 366 -17.90 27.48 -5.05
CA VAL A 366 -17.69 26.03 -5.07
C VAL A 366 -16.55 25.64 -4.15
N THR A 367 -15.42 26.36 -4.20
CA THR A 367 -14.27 26.12 -3.31
C THR A 367 -14.64 26.33 -1.85
N VAL A 368 -15.30 27.46 -1.56
CA VAL A 368 -15.67 27.85 -0.20
C VAL A 368 -16.67 26.86 0.42
N ASN A 369 -17.64 26.41 -0.37
CA ASN A 369 -18.63 25.43 0.06
C ASN A 369 -18.06 24.01 0.15
N ASN A 370 -16.80 23.77 -0.25
CA ASN A 370 -16.17 22.45 -0.13
C ASN A 370 -14.92 22.48 0.77
N LEU A 371 -14.77 23.54 1.59
CA LEU A 371 -13.78 23.54 2.66
C LEU A 371 -14.15 22.47 3.68
N ARG A 372 -13.21 21.56 3.91
CA ARG A 372 -13.44 20.32 4.66
C ARG A 372 -13.41 20.57 6.16
N LEU A 373 -14.58 20.64 6.79
CA LEU A 373 -14.76 20.79 8.24
C LEU A 373 -14.37 19.56 9.05
N TRP A 374 -14.27 18.40 8.42
CA TRP A 374 -14.04 17.11 9.06
C TRP A 374 -12.71 16.51 8.64
N ASP A 375 -11.91 16.03 9.58
CA ASP A 375 -10.74 15.22 9.25
C ASP A 375 -11.03 13.75 9.45
N TYR A 376 -10.34 12.91 8.69
CA TYR A 376 -10.54 11.47 8.67
C TYR A 376 -10.49 10.83 10.07
N ALA A 377 -9.54 11.23 10.92
CA ALA A 377 -9.38 10.65 12.26
C ALA A 377 -10.53 10.97 13.22
N PRO A 378 -10.90 12.25 13.47
CA PRO A 378 -12.05 12.56 14.31
C PRO A 378 -13.37 12.08 13.71
N LEU A 379 -13.54 12.17 12.39
CA LEU A 379 -14.77 11.72 11.72
C LEU A 379 -14.98 10.21 11.87
N LYS A 380 -13.91 9.40 11.71
CA LYS A 380 -13.98 7.96 11.91
C LYS A 380 -14.53 7.59 13.29
N GLN A 381 -14.07 8.28 14.34
CA GLN A 381 -14.57 8.05 15.71
C GLN A 381 -16.06 8.38 15.82
N THR A 382 -16.49 9.46 15.18
CA THR A 382 -17.91 9.83 15.11
C THR A 382 -18.75 8.82 14.36
N TYR A 383 -18.27 8.30 13.23
CA TYR A 383 -18.93 7.22 12.49
C TYR A 383 -19.00 5.94 13.33
N ASP A 384 -17.92 5.56 14.00
CA ASP A 384 -17.88 4.38 14.87
C ASP A 384 -18.90 4.48 16.03
N GLN A 385 -19.15 5.67 16.57
CA GLN A 385 -20.13 5.89 17.65
C GLN A 385 -21.58 5.98 17.14
N GLN A 386 -21.82 6.71 16.05
CA GLN A 386 -23.19 7.02 15.59
C GLN A 386 -23.73 6.04 14.57
N GLN A 387 -22.87 5.54 13.67
CA GLN A 387 -23.29 4.83 12.47
C GLN A 387 -23.05 3.32 12.53
N THR A 388 -22.35 2.81 13.54
CA THR A 388 -22.20 1.34 13.71
C THR A 388 -23.52 0.70 14.15
N ILE A 389 -24.33 1.36 14.99
CA ILE A 389 -25.63 0.91 15.55
C ILE A 389 -25.54 -0.38 16.41
N ARG A 390 -24.54 -1.23 16.14
CA ARG A 390 -24.20 -2.47 16.83
C ARG A 390 -22.69 -2.56 16.97
N THR A 391 -22.24 -3.13 18.08
CA THR A 391 -20.83 -3.17 18.47
C THR A 391 -19.92 -3.94 17.50
N TYR A 392 -20.48 -4.82 16.68
CA TYR A 392 -19.74 -5.65 15.72
C TYR A 392 -19.55 -5.02 14.34
N TYR A 393 -20.24 -3.92 14.04
CA TYR A 393 -19.90 -3.13 12.86
C TYR A 393 -18.78 -2.15 13.20
N THR A 394 -17.94 -1.85 12.21
CA THR A 394 -16.86 -0.89 12.33
C THR A 394 -16.60 -0.22 10.99
N PHE A 395 -16.04 0.97 11.04
CA PHE A 395 -15.45 1.63 9.88
C PHE A 395 -13.93 1.43 9.92
N ASN A 396 -13.31 1.10 8.79
CA ASN A 396 -11.87 0.87 8.69
C ASN A 396 -11.10 2.21 8.63
N ASP A 397 -11.56 3.10 7.76
CA ASP A 397 -10.98 4.41 7.43
C ASP A 397 -12.07 5.39 6.95
N ILE A 398 -11.68 6.54 6.40
CA ILE A 398 -12.57 7.54 5.78
C ILE A 398 -11.98 7.91 4.41
N ASP A 399 -12.77 7.71 3.37
CA ASP A 399 -12.45 8.08 2.00
C ASP A 399 -12.99 9.45 1.62
N LEU A 400 -12.27 10.14 0.73
CA LEU A 400 -12.70 11.38 0.12
C LEU A 400 -12.98 11.18 -1.37
N ASP A 401 -14.13 11.67 -1.81
CA ASP A 401 -14.55 11.62 -3.20
C ASP A 401 -15.58 12.71 -3.50
N ARG A 402 -15.94 12.89 -4.77
CA ARG A 402 -16.89 13.90 -5.23
C ARG A 402 -18.15 13.28 -5.83
N TYR A 403 -19.29 13.89 -5.53
CA TYR A 403 -20.60 13.48 -6.00
C TYR A 403 -21.41 14.68 -6.46
N THR A 404 -22.35 14.43 -7.37
CA THR A 404 -23.42 15.39 -7.66
C THR A 404 -24.68 14.93 -6.94
N ILE A 405 -25.01 15.59 -5.83
CA ILE A 405 -26.22 15.30 -5.04
C ILE A 405 -27.12 16.52 -5.10
N ASN A 406 -28.40 16.34 -5.43
CA ASN A 406 -29.37 17.43 -5.56
C ASN A 406 -28.89 18.57 -6.49
N ASN A 407 -28.21 18.22 -7.59
CA ASN A 407 -27.57 19.14 -8.54
C ASN A 407 -26.43 20.00 -7.97
N GLN A 408 -25.90 19.67 -6.79
CA GLN A 408 -24.72 20.30 -6.23
C GLN A 408 -23.52 19.37 -6.36
N TYR A 409 -22.47 19.86 -7.02
CA TYR A 409 -21.18 19.19 -7.08
C TYR A 409 -20.44 19.47 -5.77
N GLN A 410 -20.25 18.42 -4.98
CA GLN A 410 -19.69 18.53 -3.65
C GLN A 410 -18.80 17.34 -3.31
N GLN A 411 -17.84 17.58 -2.42
CA GLN A 411 -16.97 16.57 -1.86
C GLN A 411 -17.68 15.89 -0.67
N LEU A 412 -17.57 14.57 -0.61
CA LEU A 412 -18.07 13.73 0.46
C LEU A 412 -16.91 13.01 1.15
N GLU A 413 -17.13 12.76 2.44
CA GLU A 413 -16.44 11.73 3.21
C GLU A 413 -17.30 10.50 3.22
N ILE A 414 -16.74 9.34 2.88
CA ILE A 414 -17.47 8.07 2.80
C ILE A 414 -16.68 6.97 3.49
N SER A 415 -17.37 6.01 4.09
CA SER A 415 -16.72 4.83 4.67
C SER A 415 -17.64 3.61 4.65
N ALA A 416 -17.03 2.45 4.42
CA ALA A 416 -17.69 1.16 4.40
C ALA A 416 -17.96 0.64 5.82
N ARG A 417 -19.20 0.24 6.08
CA ARG A 417 -19.59 -0.40 7.35
C ARG A 417 -19.28 -1.88 7.28
N GLU A 418 -18.07 -2.25 7.70
CA GLU A 418 -17.59 -3.63 7.70
C GLU A 418 -17.92 -4.37 9.00
N PHE A 419 -17.86 -5.69 8.96
CA PHE A 419 -18.18 -6.56 10.08
C PHE A 419 -16.90 -7.11 10.74
N ASP A 420 -16.73 -6.86 12.03
CA ASP A 420 -15.60 -7.36 12.83
C ASP A 420 -16.07 -8.46 13.79
N PHE A 421 -15.74 -9.71 13.44
CA PHE A 421 -16.14 -10.89 14.20
C PHE A 421 -15.60 -10.91 15.64
N THR A 422 -14.47 -10.25 15.91
CA THR A 422 -13.88 -10.25 17.27
C THR A 422 -14.69 -9.46 18.28
N ARG A 423 -15.58 -8.59 17.80
CA ARG A 423 -16.43 -7.76 18.64
C ARG A 423 -17.73 -8.46 19.05
N LEU A 424 -17.97 -9.67 18.55
CA LEU A 424 -19.03 -10.53 19.09
C LEU A 424 -18.66 -11.02 20.50
N PRO A 425 -19.65 -11.27 21.38
CA PRO A 425 -19.39 -11.94 22.66
C PRO A 425 -18.69 -13.28 22.47
N ALA A 426 -17.80 -13.66 23.38
CA ALA A 426 -17.02 -14.91 23.28
C ALA A 426 -17.90 -16.17 23.10
N SER A 427 -19.11 -16.20 23.67
CA SER A 427 -20.07 -17.29 23.47
C SER A 427 -20.65 -17.37 22.05
N ALA A 428 -20.66 -16.26 21.32
CA ALA A 428 -21.11 -16.16 19.93
C ALA A 428 -19.96 -16.33 18.93
N GLN A 429 -18.70 -16.33 19.37
CA GLN A 429 -17.52 -16.56 18.53
C GLN A 429 -17.32 -18.07 18.27
N ASN A 430 -18.24 -18.67 17.51
CA ASN A 430 -18.19 -20.07 17.11
C ASN A 430 -18.19 -20.20 15.57
N TRP A 431 -17.84 -21.40 15.09
CA TRP A 431 -17.68 -21.68 13.67
C TRP A 431 -18.93 -21.37 12.83
N VAL A 432 -20.13 -21.68 13.34
CA VAL A 432 -21.39 -21.43 12.62
C VAL A 432 -21.59 -19.93 12.43
N ASN A 433 -21.42 -19.14 13.49
CA ASN A 433 -21.56 -17.69 13.40
C ASN A 433 -20.49 -17.06 12.51
N GLN A 434 -19.25 -17.55 12.56
CA GLN A 434 -18.14 -17.01 11.77
C GLN A 434 -18.30 -17.24 10.26
N HIS A 435 -18.75 -18.43 9.87
CA HIS A 435 -18.71 -18.86 8.47
C HIS A 435 -20.08 -18.94 7.80
N LEU A 436 -21.18 -18.94 8.56
CA LEU A 436 -22.54 -19.11 8.02
C LEU A 436 -23.52 -18.02 8.46
N GLY A 437 -23.39 -17.54 9.70
CA GLY A 437 -24.34 -16.57 10.29
C GLY A 437 -24.00 -15.12 9.96
N TYR A 438 -22.80 -14.66 10.36
CA TYR A 438 -22.34 -13.29 10.20
C TYR A 438 -21.32 -13.21 9.07
N THR A 439 -21.83 -13.14 7.84
CA THR A 439 -21.00 -13.32 6.64
C THR A 439 -20.55 -12.02 6.00
N HIS A 440 -21.20 -10.89 6.25
CA HIS A 440 -20.97 -9.64 5.53
C HIS A 440 -21.15 -8.38 6.40
N GLY A 441 -20.48 -7.30 6.01
CA GLY A 441 -20.77 -5.92 6.44
C GLY A 441 -22.01 -5.36 5.72
N TYR A 442 -22.44 -4.14 6.06
CA TYR A 442 -23.71 -3.62 5.54
C TYR A 442 -23.74 -2.10 5.32
N GLY A 443 -23.58 -1.69 4.07
CA GLY A 443 -23.75 -0.33 3.58
C GLY A 443 -22.54 0.58 3.83
N VAL A 444 -22.74 1.85 3.57
CA VAL A 444 -21.78 2.93 3.81
C VAL A 444 -22.42 4.01 4.68
N ALA A 445 -21.59 4.80 5.34
CA ALA A 445 -21.99 6.12 5.83
C ALA A 445 -21.24 7.17 5.00
N ALA A 446 -21.92 8.25 4.62
CA ALA A 446 -21.26 9.36 3.94
C ALA A 446 -21.83 10.71 4.37
N SER A 447 -20.95 11.71 4.43
CA SER A 447 -21.22 13.05 4.90
C SER A 447 -20.62 14.09 3.94
N PRO A 448 -21.30 15.21 3.65
CA PRO A 448 -20.67 16.32 2.98
C PRO A 448 -19.56 16.90 3.86
N VAL A 449 -18.42 17.22 3.25
CA VAL A 449 -17.23 17.69 3.98
C VAL A 449 -17.46 19.01 4.75
N ASN A 450 -18.46 19.79 4.34
CA ASN A 450 -18.76 21.14 4.84
C ASN A 450 -19.99 21.19 5.76
N ALA A 451 -20.65 20.06 6.04
CA ALA A 451 -21.94 20.03 6.70
C ALA A 451 -21.83 19.60 8.16
N VAL A 452 -22.49 20.37 9.04
CA VAL A 452 -22.51 20.16 10.48
C VAL A 452 -23.93 20.37 11.02
N ILE A 453 -24.37 19.48 11.90
CA ILE A 453 -25.66 19.53 12.58
C ILE A 453 -25.48 19.58 14.10
N GLY A 454 -26.45 20.20 14.77
CA GLY A 454 -26.53 20.21 16.24
C GLY A 454 -25.29 20.80 16.91
N GLU A 455 -24.69 20.03 17.82
CA GLU A 455 -23.57 20.45 18.69
C GLU A 455 -22.17 20.27 18.07
N GLY A 456 -22.09 20.12 16.74
CA GLY A 456 -20.83 19.95 16.03
C GLY A 456 -20.63 18.52 15.50
N LEU A 457 -21.68 17.91 14.93
CA LEU A 457 -21.69 16.53 14.39
C LEU A 457 -21.88 16.54 12.87
N PRO A 458 -21.42 15.54 12.11
CA PRO A 458 -21.53 15.53 10.66
C PRO A 458 -22.99 15.32 10.23
N ASP A 459 -23.37 15.93 9.11
CA ASP A 459 -24.63 15.61 8.41
C ASP A 459 -24.43 14.40 7.49
N TYR A 460 -25.45 13.57 7.28
CA TYR A 460 -25.33 12.34 6.50
C TYR A 460 -26.16 12.39 5.22
N VAL A 461 -25.51 12.20 4.07
CA VAL A 461 -26.19 11.96 2.77
C VAL A 461 -26.50 10.48 2.55
N VAL A 462 -25.87 9.60 3.31
CA VAL A 462 -26.30 8.22 3.52
C VAL A 462 -25.87 7.77 4.92
N GLY A 463 -26.78 7.14 5.65
CA GLY A 463 -26.52 6.61 6.98
C GLY A 463 -27.62 5.67 7.44
N ASN A 464 -27.50 5.19 8.68
CA ASN A 464 -28.40 4.25 9.35
C ASN A 464 -28.40 2.81 8.78
N LEU A 465 -29.23 1.95 9.37
CA LEU A 465 -29.49 0.55 9.02
C LEU A 465 -31.00 0.33 8.93
N PRO A 466 -31.57 0.00 7.75
CA PRO A 466 -30.90 -0.05 6.45
C PRO A 466 -30.43 1.35 5.99
N PRO A 467 -29.40 1.44 5.11
CA PRO A 467 -28.91 2.72 4.60
C PRO A 467 -30.01 3.54 3.94
N SER A 468 -30.05 4.82 4.27
CA SER A 468 -31.05 5.77 3.75
C SER A 468 -30.43 7.16 3.60
N GLY A 469 -30.92 7.93 2.64
CA GLY A 469 -30.48 9.30 2.37
C GLY A 469 -30.55 9.66 0.89
N PRO A 470 -30.14 10.89 0.52
CA PRO A 470 -30.05 11.32 -0.88
C PRO A 470 -29.15 10.46 -1.77
N LEU A 471 -28.09 9.87 -1.22
CA LEU A 471 -27.23 8.92 -1.94
C LEU A 471 -27.84 7.51 -1.82
N ALA A 472 -28.46 7.04 -2.90
CA ALA A 472 -29.16 5.76 -2.90
C ALA A 472 -28.18 4.57 -2.84
N VAL A 473 -28.44 3.62 -1.94
CA VAL A 473 -27.72 2.35 -1.84
C VAL A 473 -28.75 1.22 -1.86
N THR A 474 -28.81 0.49 -2.97
CA THR A 474 -29.78 -0.60 -3.19
C THR A 474 -29.20 -1.98 -2.90
N GLN A 475 -27.88 -2.15 -3.02
CA GLN A 475 -27.17 -3.39 -2.70
C GLN A 475 -26.11 -3.10 -1.61
N PRO A 476 -26.50 -3.07 -0.33
CA PRO A 476 -25.62 -2.64 0.77
C PRO A 476 -24.66 -3.73 1.27
N ALA A 477 -24.90 -5.01 1.01
CA ALA A 477 -24.11 -6.09 1.60
C ALA A 477 -22.64 -6.08 1.12
N ILE A 478 -21.70 -6.14 2.07
CA ILE A 478 -20.25 -6.12 1.86
C ILE A 478 -19.66 -7.48 2.27
N TYR A 479 -19.57 -8.40 1.33
CA TYR A 479 -18.90 -9.69 1.52
C TYR A 479 -17.38 -9.55 1.38
N PHE A 480 -16.91 -8.59 0.59
CA PHE A 480 -15.50 -8.33 0.31
C PHE A 480 -15.15 -6.90 0.74
N GLY A 481 -14.18 -6.77 1.62
CA GLY A 481 -13.80 -5.51 2.25
C GLY A 481 -12.35 -5.48 2.68
N GLU A 482 -11.98 -4.50 3.47
CA GLU A 482 -10.59 -4.21 3.85
C GLU A 482 -10.22 -4.77 5.21
N LEU A 483 -11.22 -5.09 6.04
CA LEU A 483 -10.96 -5.60 7.37
C LEU A 483 -10.26 -6.96 7.30
N LYS A 484 -9.09 -7.06 7.94
CA LYS A 484 -8.37 -8.33 8.03
C LYS A 484 -9.05 -9.27 9.03
N PRO A 485 -9.22 -10.56 8.71
CA PRO A 485 -9.85 -11.50 9.61
C PRO A 485 -8.95 -11.81 10.79
N ALA A 486 -9.41 -11.48 12.00
CA ALA A 486 -8.62 -11.64 13.22
C ALA A 486 -8.33 -13.09 13.62
N SER A 487 -9.13 -14.05 13.16
CA SER A 487 -8.98 -15.49 13.44
C SER A 487 -8.05 -16.22 12.46
N GLY A 488 -7.51 -15.53 11.46
CA GLY A 488 -6.67 -16.11 10.40
C GLY A 488 -7.44 -16.89 9.32
N ALA A 489 -8.73 -17.17 9.51
CA ALA A 489 -9.58 -17.85 8.53
C ALA A 489 -10.39 -16.84 7.70
N ASP A 490 -9.85 -16.46 6.53
CA ASP A 490 -10.47 -15.50 5.61
C ASP A 490 -11.48 -16.14 4.64
N TYR A 491 -12.56 -16.72 5.17
CA TYR A 491 -13.59 -17.31 4.34
C TYR A 491 -14.99 -17.35 4.96
N VAL A 492 -16.02 -17.35 4.12
CA VAL A 492 -17.42 -17.65 4.49
C VAL A 492 -18.05 -18.60 3.49
N LEU A 493 -19.17 -19.21 3.89
CA LEU A 493 -19.88 -20.23 3.14
C LEU A 493 -21.32 -19.77 2.92
N ALA A 494 -21.62 -19.34 1.70
CA ALA A 494 -22.90 -18.74 1.38
C ALA A 494 -23.36 -19.13 -0.05
N PRO A 495 -24.66 -19.38 -0.28
CA PRO A 495 -25.70 -19.56 0.73
C PRO A 495 -25.55 -20.89 1.49
N SER A 496 -26.19 -21.01 2.66
CA SER A 496 -26.20 -22.25 3.46
C SER A 496 -27.61 -22.57 3.98
N ASN A 497 -27.79 -23.70 4.67
CA ASN A 497 -29.06 -24.00 5.35
C ASN A 497 -29.30 -23.10 6.58
N THR A 498 -28.25 -22.42 7.08
CA THR A 498 -28.36 -21.32 8.03
C THR A 498 -28.53 -20.03 7.25
N ARG A 499 -29.62 -19.28 7.52
CA ARG A 499 -29.79 -17.94 6.94
C ARG A 499 -28.77 -16.97 7.52
N GLU A 500 -28.29 -16.08 6.66
CA GLU A 500 -27.30 -15.07 7.01
C GLU A 500 -27.99 -13.89 7.69
N PHE A 501 -27.38 -13.38 8.76
CA PHE A 501 -27.81 -12.13 9.36
C PHE A 501 -27.54 -10.98 8.39
N ASP A 502 -28.54 -10.12 8.16
CA ASP A 502 -28.47 -9.00 7.21
C ASP A 502 -28.25 -7.68 7.99
N TYR A 503 -29.26 -7.25 8.75
CA TYR A 503 -29.19 -6.07 9.60
C TYR A 503 -30.24 -6.14 10.73
N PRO A 504 -30.06 -5.37 11.83
CA PRO A 504 -31.06 -5.30 12.89
C PRO A 504 -32.20 -4.33 12.51
N GLN A 505 -33.45 -4.70 12.81
CA GLN A 505 -34.62 -3.86 12.60
C GLN A 505 -35.51 -3.81 13.86
N GLY A 506 -35.39 -2.73 14.63
CA GLY A 506 -36.11 -2.57 15.89
C GLY A 506 -35.68 -3.63 16.91
N SER A 507 -36.60 -4.50 17.33
CA SER A 507 -36.35 -5.63 18.24
C SER A 507 -36.14 -6.97 17.53
N GLN A 508 -36.20 -6.99 16.19
CA GLN A 508 -36.01 -8.19 15.38
C GLN A 508 -34.77 -8.07 14.49
N ASP A 509 -34.26 -9.22 14.04
CA ASP A 509 -33.17 -9.30 13.08
C ASP A 509 -33.72 -9.66 11.70
N VAL A 510 -33.22 -8.98 10.67
CA VAL A 510 -33.50 -9.31 9.27
C VAL A 510 -32.43 -10.28 8.79
N PHE A 511 -32.86 -11.28 8.02
CA PHE A 511 -31.97 -12.31 7.48
C PHE A 511 -32.05 -12.36 5.97
N THR A 512 -30.95 -12.73 5.34
CA THR A 512 -30.82 -12.87 3.89
C THR A 512 -30.23 -14.23 3.52
N ASN A 513 -30.09 -14.47 2.22
CA ASN A 513 -29.24 -15.51 1.66
C ASN A 513 -28.46 -14.90 0.50
N TYR A 514 -27.18 -15.20 0.43
CA TYR A 514 -26.34 -14.80 -0.69
C TYR A 514 -26.90 -15.33 -2.01
N THR A 515 -27.01 -14.44 -2.99
CA THR A 515 -27.51 -14.73 -4.34
C THR A 515 -26.45 -14.57 -5.42
N GLY A 516 -25.23 -14.18 -5.03
CA GLY A 516 -24.13 -14.04 -5.97
C GLY A 516 -23.69 -15.38 -6.54
N THR A 517 -22.98 -15.29 -7.66
CA THR A 517 -22.67 -16.45 -8.51
C THR A 517 -21.19 -16.87 -8.46
N HIS A 518 -20.33 -16.03 -7.91
CA HIS A 518 -18.90 -16.25 -7.83
C HIS A 518 -18.48 -16.82 -6.46
N GLY A 519 -17.60 -17.81 -6.49
CA GLY A 519 -17.11 -18.55 -5.32
C GLY A 519 -16.87 -20.02 -5.65
N VAL A 520 -16.12 -20.73 -4.80
CA VAL A 520 -15.78 -22.14 -5.09
C VAL A 520 -16.95 -23.04 -4.67
N PRO A 521 -17.55 -23.85 -5.56
CA PRO A 521 -18.66 -24.72 -5.19
C PRO A 521 -18.24 -25.78 -4.17
N MET A 522 -18.98 -25.93 -3.08
CA MET A 522 -18.66 -26.85 -2.00
C MET A 522 -19.25 -28.25 -2.20
N THR A 523 -18.89 -28.88 -3.33
CA THR A 523 -19.16 -30.30 -3.58
C THR A 523 -18.44 -31.20 -2.57
N SER A 524 -18.87 -32.45 -2.40
CA SER A 524 -18.24 -33.41 -1.46
C SER A 524 -16.72 -33.53 -1.60
N LEU A 525 -16.20 -33.51 -2.83
CA LEU A 525 -14.76 -33.55 -3.08
C LEU A 525 -14.07 -32.23 -2.67
N ASN A 526 -14.66 -31.09 -3.03
CA ASN A 526 -14.09 -29.78 -2.72
C ASN A 526 -14.09 -29.54 -1.21
N ARG A 527 -15.14 -29.97 -0.50
CA ARG A 527 -15.20 -29.94 0.96
C ARG A 527 -14.01 -30.68 1.60
N ALA A 528 -13.64 -31.84 1.08
CA ALA A 528 -12.48 -32.60 1.57
C ALA A 528 -11.14 -31.87 1.28
N LEU A 529 -10.97 -31.36 0.05
CA LEU A 529 -9.75 -30.64 -0.34
C LEU A 529 -9.55 -29.35 0.46
N TRP A 530 -10.60 -28.54 0.59
CA TRP A 530 -10.55 -27.28 1.34
C TRP A 530 -10.47 -27.50 2.85
N SER A 531 -11.07 -28.57 3.38
CA SER A 531 -10.87 -28.99 4.77
C SER A 531 -9.39 -29.28 5.06
N LEU A 532 -8.69 -29.97 4.14
CA LEU A 532 -7.25 -30.21 4.27
C LEU A 532 -6.43 -28.93 4.11
N LYS A 533 -6.78 -28.05 3.16
CA LYS A 533 -6.09 -26.77 2.92
C LYS A 533 -6.14 -25.86 4.16
N LEU A 534 -7.33 -25.68 4.71
CA LEU A 534 -7.60 -24.73 5.79
C LEU A 534 -7.40 -25.35 7.17
N GLY A 535 -7.20 -26.67 7.25
CA GLY A 535 -7.18 -27.40 8.53
C GLY A 535 -8.53 -27.40 9.24
N ASP A 536 -9.63 -27.17 8.52
CA ASP A 536 -10.97 -27.03 9.09
C ASP A 536 -11.84 -28.25 8.79
N PHE A 537 -12.01 -29.13 9.79
CA PHE A 537 -12.78 -30.36 9.66
C PHE A 537 -14.30 -30.12 9.53
N ASN A 538 -14.81 -28.97 9.98
CA ASN A 538 -16.24 -28.67 9.93
C ASN A 538 -16.74 -28.56 8.48
N LEU A 539 -15.87 -28.13 7.55
CA LEU A 539 -16.15 -28.13 6.11
C LEU A 539 -16.57 -29.51 5.60
N LEU A 540 -15.98 -30.58 6.12
CA LEU A 540 -16.28 -31.94 5.68
C LEU A 540 -17.57 -32.49 6.29
N VAL A 541 -17.86 -32.18 7.56
CA VAL A 541 -18.93 -32.86 8.32
C VAL A 541 -20.21 -32.04 8.52
N SER A 542 -20.17 -30.72 8.35
CA SER A 542 -21.32 -29.87 8.62
C SER A 542 -22.48 -30.16 7.66
N GLY A 543 -23.67 -30.45 8.21
CA GLY A 543 -24.91 -30.60 7.44
C GLY A 543 -25.52 -29.28 6.95
N GLN A 544 -24.93 -28.15 7.33
CA GLN A 544 -25.38 -26.82 6.87
C GLN A 544 -24.88 -26.48 5.47
N ILE A 545 -23.79 -27.13 5.04
CA ILE A 545 -23.17 -26.95 3.72
C ILE A 545 -23.86 -27.87 2.72
N THR A 546 -24.31 -27.30 1.60
CA THR A 546 -25.00 -28.02 0.52
C THR A 546 -24.21 -27.91 -0.79
N ASP A 547 -24.61 -28.64 -1.82
CA ASP A 547 -23.99 -28.54 -3.15
C ASP A 547 -24.22 -27.16 -3.83
N LYS A 548 -25.12 -26.33 -3.29
CA LYS A 548 -25.34 -24.94 -3.72
C LYS A 548 -24.45 -23.93 -2.99
N THR A 549 -23.79 -24.35 -1.90
CA THR A 549 -22.97 -23.47 -1.09
C THR A 549 -21.68 -23.12 -1.83
N LEU A 550 -21.36 -21.82 -1.86
CA LEU A 550 -20.11 -21.31 -2.39
C LEU A 550 -19.19 -20.94 -1.24
N MET A 551 -17.90 -21.25 -1.39
CA MET A 551 -16.86 -20.72 -0.53
C MET A 551 -16.37 -19.38 -1.08
N LEU A 552 -16.62 -18.33 -0.31
CA LEU A 552 -16.08 -17.00 -0.54
C LEU A 552 -14.77 -16.90 0.25
N PHE A 553 -13.65 -17.09 -0.45
CA PHE A 553 -12.30 -17.17 0.14
C PHE A 553 -11.45 -15.96 -0.23
N ARG A 554 -10.52 -15.56 0.65
CA ARG A 554 -9.63 -14.41 0.50
C ARG A 554 -10.48 -13.16 0.26
N ARG A 555 -11.24 -12.79 1.29
CA ARG A 555 -12.24 -11.72 1.25
C ARG A 555 -11.62 -10.35 1.43
N ASN A 556 -10.47 -10.28 2.10
CA ASN A 556 -9.68 -9.06 2.14
C ASN A 556 -9.29 -8.65 0.71
N ILE A 557 -9.73 -7.47 0.28
CA ILE A 557 -9.59 -7.03 -1.12
C ILE A 557 -8.12 -6.86 -1.52
N THR A 558 -7.27 -6.35 -0.62
CA THR A 558 -5.85 -6.12 -0.88
C THR A 558 -5.10 -7.43 -1.04
N ASP A 559 -5.31 -8.39 -0.14
CA ASP A 559 -4.72 -9.73 -0.24
C ASP A 559 -5.22 -10.46 -1.51
N ARG A 560 -6.49 -10.28 -1.87
CA ARG A 560 -7.11 -10.85 -3.07
C ARG A 560 -6.45 -10.36 -4.35
N VAL A 561 -6.34 -9.04 -4.54
CA VAL A 561 -5.75 -8.49 -5.76
C VAL A 561 -4.24 -8.75 -5.82
N SER A 562 -3.56 -8.76 -4.67
CA SER A 562 -2.13 -9.08 -4.56
C SER A 562 -1.82 -10.52 -4.96
N GLU A 563 -2.69 -11.48 -4.61
CA GLU A 563 -2.51 -12.85 -5.07
C GLU A 563 -2.70 -12.97 -6.59
N LEU A 564 -3.71 -12.30 -7.17
CA LEU A 564 -4.02 -12.40 -8.60
C LEU A 564 -2.93 -11.76 -9.47
N ALA A 565 -2.34 -10.65 -9.01
CA ALA A 565 -1.34 -9.91 -9.74
C ALA A 565 -0.10 -9.61 -8.87
N PRO A 566 0.68 -10.62 -8.45
CA PRO A 566 1.82 -10.46 -7.52
C PRO A 566 3.05 -9.78 -8.15
N PHE A 567 2.89 -9.31 -9.38
CA PHE A 567 3.90 -8.61 -10.18
C PHE A 567 3.60 -7.11 -10.27
N LEU A 568 2.51 -6.65 -9.65
CA LEU A 568 2.19 -5.25 -9.41
C LEU A 568 2.46 -4.94 -7.93
N SER A 569 2.80 -3.68 -7.65
CA SER A 569 2.71 -3.12 -6.29
C SER A 569 1.34 -2.46 -6.13
N PHE A 570 0.79 -2.37 -4.91
CA PHE A 570 -0.58 -1.88 -4.69
C PHE A 570 -0.55 -0.68 -3.77
N ASP A 571 -1.47 0.26 -3.93
CA ASP A 571 -1.61 1.40 -3.02
C ASP A 571 -2.04 0.97 -1.61
N GLY A 572 -1.64 1.76 -0.61
CA GLY A 572 -1.98 1.50 0.78
C GLY A 572 -3.43 1.83 1.17
N ASP A 573 -4.17 2.58 0.34
CA ASP A 573 -5.47 3.18 0.67
C ASP A 573 -6.49 2.94 -0.48
N PRO A 574 -7.04 1.71 -0.61
CA PRO A 574 -8.18 1.47 -1.48
C PRO A 574 -9.38 2.32 -1.04
N TYR A 575 -10.30 2.57 -1.96
CA TYR A 575 -11.44 3.46 -1.65
C TYR A 575 -12.78 2.97 -2.14
N ILE A 576 -13.80 3.26 -1.34
CA ILE A 576 -15.17 2.86 -1.63
C ILE A 576 -15.94 3.94 -2.39
N VAL A 577 -16.68 3.53 -3.43
CA VAL A 577 -17.55 4.41 -4.21
C VAL A 577 -18.96 3.81 -4.34
N VAL A 578 -19.96 4.68 -4.42
CA VAL A 578 -21.36 4.29 -4.67
C VAL A 578 -21.74 4.66 -6.09
N VAL A 579 -21.96 3.65 -6.93
CA VAL A 579 -22.35 3.84 -8.34
C VAL A 579 -23.63 3.06 -8.60
N ASP A 580 -24.67 3.74 -9.08
CA ASP A 580 -25.97 3.15 -9.43
C ASP A 580 -26.58 2.27 -8.29
N GLY A 581 -26.40 2.70 -7.04
CA GLY A 581 -26.91 1.98 -5.87
C GLY A 581 -26.10 0.74 -5.46
N ARG A 582 -24.94 0.51 -6.07
CA ARG A 582 -23.98 -0.56 -5.74
C ARG A 582 -22.69 0.02 -5.18
N LEU A 583 -21.99 -0.79 -4.41
CA LEU A 583 -20.73 -0.44 -3.77
C LEU A 583 -19.57 -1.09 -4.53
N TYR A 584 -18.51 -0.32 -4.78
CA TYR A 584 -17.30 -0.80 -5.42
C TYR A 584 -16.07 -0.28 -4.68
N TRP A 585 -15.11 -1.18 -4.46
CA TRP A 585 -13.75 -0.77 -4.09
C TRP A 585 -12.96 -0.46 -5.34
N ILE A 586 -12.18 0.61 -5.30
CA ILE A 586 -11.15 0.91 -6.29
C ILE A 586 -9.79 0.78 -5.62
N VAL A 587 -8.98 -0.15 -6.12
CA VAL A 587 -7.61 -0.37 -5.67
C VAL A 587 -6.66 0.14 -6.74
N ASP A 588 -5.71 0.95 -6.29
CA ASP A 588 -4.64 1.47 -7.11
C ASP A 588 -3.47 0.50 -7.22
N ALA A 589 -2.92 0.33 -8.43
CA ALA A 589 -1.80 -0.57 -8.65
C ALA A 589 -0.72 0.03 -9.55
N TYR A 590 0.52 -0.31 -9.22
CA TYR A 590 1.73 0.25 -9.77
C TYR A 590 2.59 -0.80 -10.45
N THR A 591 3.18 -0.43 -11.58
CA THR A 591 4.38 -1.12 -12.06
C THR A 591 5.60 -0.40 -11.51
N THR A 592 6.54 -1.17 -10.98
CA THR A 592 7.77 -0.65 -10.38
C THR A 592 9.00 -1.29 -11.03
N GLY A 593 10.12 -0.56 -11.01
CA GLY A 593 11.40 -1.03 -11.53
C GLY A 593 12.57 -0.41 -10.77
N SER A 594 13.73 -1.06 -10.83
CA SER A 594 14.95 -0.66 -10.10
C SER A 594 16.18 -0.47 -11.00
N THR A 595 16.00 -0.61 -12.32
CA THR A 595 17.08 -0.58 -13.31
C THR A 595 16.95 0.58 -14.30
N TYR A 596 16.05 1.55 -14.07
CA TYR A 596 15.88 2.68 -14.99
C TYR A 596 17.15 3.56 -15.00
N PRO A 597 17.78 3.80 -16.16
CA PRO A 597 18.99 4.62 -16.25
C PRO A 597 18.81 6.06 -15.74
N TYR A 598 19.79 6.56 -15.00
CA TYR A 598 19.93 7.94 -14.52
C TYR A 598 18.76 8.40 -13.63
N SER A 599 18.05 7.46 -13.00
CA SER A 599 16.97 7.78 -12.08
C SER A 599 17.43 7.60 -10.64
N GLN A 600 17.15 8.59 -9.79
CA GLN A 600 17.36 8.47 -8.35
C GLN A 600 16.50 7.35 -7.76
N THR A 601 17.10 6.57 -6.86
CA THR A 601 16.37 5.55 -6.10
C THR A 601 15.57 6.16 -4.96
N GLN A 602 14.34 5.66 -4.77
CA GLN A 602 13.47 5.90 -3.63
C GLN A 602 13.07 4.57 -3.01
N THR A 603 12.85 4.55 -1.70
CA THR A 603 12.28 3.38 -1.03
C THR A 603 10.76 3.46 -1.08
N PHE A 604 10.12 2.41 -1.60
CA PHE A 604 8.67 2.26 -1.65
C PHE A 604 8.30 0.86 -1.15
N GLN A 605 7.42 0.76 -0.15
CA GLN A 605 6.93 -0.52 0.40
C GLN A 605 8.06 -1.53 0.72
N ASN A 606 9.12 -1.06 1.39
CA ASN A 606 10.32 -1.83 1.76
C ASN A 606 11.18 -2.31 0.57
N SER A 607 10.96 -1.78 -0.63
CA SER A 607 11.73 -2.08 -1.83
C SER A 607 12.34 -0.81 -2.42
N ASP A 608 13.58 -0.90 -2.87
CA ASP A 608 14.24 0.20 -3.58
C ASP A 608 13.82 0.20 -5.05
N ILE A 609 13.24 1.31 -5.48
CA ILE A 609 12.75 1.51 -6.84
C ILE A 609 13.34 2.78 -7.41
N ASN A 610 13.50 2.83 -8.72
CA ASN A 610 13.85 4.05 -9.44
C ASN A 610 12.92 4.30 -10.65
N TYR A 611 11.81 3.57 -10.73
CA TYR A 611 10.75 3.71 -11.71
C TYR A 611 9.41 3.34 -11.08
N ILE A 612 8.38 4.14 -11.31
CA ILE A 612 7.01 3.84 -10.90
C ILE A 612 5.98 4.48 -11.84
N ARG A 613 4.91 3.74 -12.10
CA ARG A 613 3.71 4.22 -12.81
C ARG A 613 2.46 3.69 -12.15
N ASN A 614 1.44 4.52 -11.99
CA ASN A 614 0.09 4.05 -11.73
C ASN A 614 -0.51 3.51 -13.03
N SER A 615 -0.16 2.26 -13.34
CA SER A 615 -0.48 1.65 -14.63
C SER A 615 -1.84 0.97 -14.63
N VAL A 616 -2.39 0.63 -13.46
CA VAL A 616 -3.63 -0.17 -13.35
C VAL A 616 -4.56 0.38 -12.26
N LYS A 617 -5.85 0.45 -12.58
CA LYS A 617 -6.95 0.61 -11.61
C LYS A 617 -7.72 -0.69 -11.51
N ILE A 618 -8.02 -1.13 -10.30
CA ILE A 618 -8.72 -2.40 -10.07
C ILE A 618 -10.05 -2.10 -9.40
N VAL A 619 -11.14 -2.55 -10.01
CA VAL A 619 -12.48 -2.38 -9.45
C VAL A 619 -12.94 -3.70 -8.87
N VAL A 620 -13.33 -3.72 -7.59
CA VAL A 620 -13.83 -4.91 -6.89
C VAL A 620 -15.25 -4.65 -6.42
N ASP A 621 -16.19 -5.48 -6.88
CA ASP A 621 -17.57 -5.47 -6.38
C ASP A 621 -17.60 -5.97 -4.94
N THR A 622 -18.21 -5.21 -4.01
CA THR A 622 -18.23 -5.59 -2.58
C THR A 622 -19.06 -6.84 -2.29
N TYR A 623 -20.00 -7.17 -3.17
CA TYR A 623 -20.94 -8.28 -3.01
C TYR A 623 -20.38 -9.57 -3.60
N GLU A 624 -19.91 -9.54 -4.85
CA GLU A 624 -19.38 -10.75 -5.52
C GLU A 624 -17.85 -10.91 -5.42
N GLY A 625 -17.12 -9.81 -5.15
CA GLY A 625 -15.68 -9.83 -4.96
C GLY A 625 -14.86 -9.99 -6.23
N THR A 626 -15.47 -10.09 -7.41
CA THR A 626 -14.77 -10.29 -8.68
C THR A 626 -14.02 -9.01 -9.08
N PRO A 627 -12.67 -9.03 -9.12
CA PRO A 627 -11.88 -7.85 -9.48
C PRO A 627 -11.80 -7.70 -11.01
N THR A 628 -11.84 -6.47 -11.51
CA THR A 628 -11.55 -6.14 -12.91
C THR A 628 -10.36 -5.18 -12.98
N PHE A 629 -9.31 -5.56 -13.70
CA PHE A 629 -8.07 -4.79 -13.84
C PHE A 629 -8.12 -3.95 -15.13
N TYR A 630 -8.04 -2.63 -14.99
CA TYR A 630 -8.04 -1.69 -16.12
C TYR A 630 -6.68 -1.04 -16.29
N ILE A 631 -6.09 -1.14 -17.48
CA ILE A 631 -4.82 -0.46 -17.81
C ILE A 631 -5.11 1.02 -18.04
N VAL A 632 -4.57 1.88 -17.19
CA VAL A 632 -4.72 3.34 -17.26
C VAL A 632 -3.55 4.06 -17.93
N ASP A 633 -2.33 3.51 -17.84
CA ASP A 633 -1.16 4.00 -18.58
C ASP A 633 -0.74 2.98 -19.66
N PRO A 634 -1.31 3.05 -20.88
CA PRO A 634 -0.94 2.14 -21.96
C PRO A 634 0.47 2.39 -22.53
N LYS A 635 1.16 3.47 -22.12
CA LYS A 635 2.53 3.78 -22.56
C LYS A 635 3.58 3.11 -21.69
N ASP A 636 3.21 2.61 -20.51
CA ASP A 636 4.13 1.93 -19.61
C ASP A 636 4.62 0.59 -20.21
N PRO A 637 5.94 0.40 -20.43
CA PRO A 637 6.47 -0.83 -20.99
C PRO A 637 6.27 -2.06 -20.09
N LEU A 638 6.24 -1.89 -18.76
CA LEU A 638 6.08 -3.01 -17.82
C LEU A 638 4.67 -3.59 -17.91
N ILE A 639 3.62 -2.75 -17.83
CA ILE A 639 2.25 -3.24 -17.92
C ILE A 639 1.96 -3.86 -19.28
N ASN A 640 2.54 -3.34 -20.36
CA ASN A 640 2.38 -3.91 -21.71
C ASN A 640 2.94 -5.33 -21.81
N ALA A 641 4.09 -5.61 -21.18
CA ALA A 641 4.66 -6.95 -21.15
C ALA A 641 3.82 -7.91 -20.28
N TYR A 642 3.34 -7.45 -19.13
CA TYR A 642 2.44 -8.25 -18.28
C TYR A 642 1.08 -8.51 -18.94
N ALA A 643 0.51 -7.54 -19.63
CA ALA A 643 -0.74 -7.69 -20.38
C ALA A 643 -0.60 -8.70 -21.53
N ALA A 644 0.57 -8.75 -22.18
CA ALA A 644 0.86 -9.78 -23.17
C ALA A 644 1.04 -11.18 -22.55
N THR A 645 1.56 -11.25 -21.31
CA THR A 645 1.71 -12.51 -20.57
C THR A 645 0.36 -13.02 -20.04
N PHE A 646 -0.52 -12.11 -19.58
CA PHE A 646 -1.80 -12.41 -18.93
C PHE A 646 -2.96 -11.71 -19.65
N PRO A 647 -3.28 -12.09 -20.91
CA PRO A 647 -4.25 -11.38 -21.73
C PRO A 647 -5.69 -11.42 -21.18
N SER A 648 -6.03 -12.42 -20.36
CA SER A 648 -7.35 -12.53 -19.74
C SER A 648 -7.53 -11.64 -18.50
N LEU A 649 -6.45 -11.13 -17.92
CA LEU A 649 -6.49 -10.37 -16.66
C LEU A 649 -6.88 -8.91 -16.89
N PHE A 650 -6.33 -8.29 -17.93
CA PHE A 650 -6.39 -6.85 -18.14
C PHE A 650 -7.44 -6.45 -19.18
N LYS A 651 -8.08 -5.31 -18.92
CA LYS A 651 -8.98 -4.63 -19.85
C LYS A 651 -8.48 -3.22 -20.16
N PRO A 652 -8.77 -2.67 -21.35
CA PRO A 652 -8.50 -1.27 -21.65
C PRO A 652 -9.33 -0.34 -20.75
N MET A 653 -8.76 0.79 -20.36
CA MET A 653 -9.47 1.84 -19.60
C MET A 653 -10.80 2.24 -20.22
N ASP A 654 -10.88 2.31 -21.55
CA ASP A 654 -12.09 2.72 -22.25
C ASP A 654 -13.30 1.80 -22.03
N SER A 655 -13.07 0.56 -21.59
CA SER A 655 -14.14 -0.37 -21.22
C SER A 655 -14.68 -0.18 -19.79
N MET A 656 -14.05 0.68 -18.99
CA MET A 656 -14.51 0.99 -17.63
C MET A 656 -15.83 1.77 -17.68
N PRO A 657 -16.87 1.36 -16.92
CA PRO A 657 -18.14 2.09 -16.87
C PRO A 657 -17.96 3.56 -16.51
N ALA A 658 -18.70 4.44 -17.19
CA ALA A 658 -18.55 5.89 -17.03
C ALA A 658 -18.80 6.36 -15.59
N GLY A 659 -19.77 5.75 -14.89
CA GLY A 659 -20.04 6.02 -13.47
C GLY A 659 -18.80 5.79 -12.60
N ILE A 660 -18.15 4.62 -12.71
CA ILE A 660 -16.93 4.30 -11.96
C ILE A 660 -15.76 5.20 -12.41
N ARG A 661 -15.62 5.46 -13.72
CA ARG A 661 -14.55 6.31 -14.25
C ARG A 661 -14.61 7.73 -13.68
N ALA A 662 -15.81 8.25 -13.43
CA ALA A 662 -16.01 9.56 -12.82
C ALA A 662 -15.52 9.64 -11.36
N HIS A 663 -15.22 8.50 -10.72
CA HIS A 663 -14.72 8.43 -9.35
C HIS A 663 -13.21 8.22 -9.25
N LEU A 664 -12.48 8.12 -10.35
CA LEU A 664 -11.04 7.89 -10.30
C LEU A 664 -10.28 9.07 -9.68
N ARG A 665 -9.29 8.75 -8.85
CA ARG A 665 -8.36 9.71 -8.23
C ARG A 665 -6.90 9.33 -8.49
N VAL A 666 -5.99 10.30 -8.44
CA VAL A 666 -4.54 10.07 -8.41
C VAL A 666 -4.19 9.61 -7.01
N PRO A 667 -3.57 8.44 -6.82
CA PRO A 667 -3.38 7.87 -5.49
C PRO A 667 -2.32 8.61 -4.67
N VAL A 668 -2.51 8.61 -3.35
CA VAL A 668 -1.70 9.39 -2.40
C VAL A 668 -0.28 8.86 -2.32
N ASP A 669 -0.05 7.54 -2.34
CA ASP A 669 1.31 6.98 -2.24
C ASP A 669 2.19 7.37 -3.43
N LEU A 670 1.65 7.27 -4.65
CA LEU A 670 2.36 7.71 -5.85
C LEU A 670 2.66 9.20 -5.78
N PHE A 671 1.65 10.01 -5.45
CA PHE A 671 1.83 11.46 -5.39
C PHE A 671 2.82 11.85 -4.30
N ASN A 672 2.87 11.15 -3.17
CA ASN A 672 3.87 11.33 -2.13
C ASN A 672 5.29 11.11 -2.66
N ILE A 673 5.56 10.01 -3.38
CA ILE A 673 6.87 9.76 -3.98
C ILE A 673 7.22 10.84 -5.01
N GLN A 674 6.24 11.24 -5.83
CA GLN A 674 6.39 12.26 -6.84
C GLN A 674 6.71 13.62 -6.25
N VAL A 675 6.00 14.05 -5.21
CA VAL A 675 6.25 15.30 -4.47
C VAL A 675 7.65 15.28 -3.86
N ASN A 676 8.03 14.20 -3.15
CA ASN A 676 9.37 14.09 -2.54
C ASN A 676 10.48 14.14 -3.60
N THR A 677 10.26 13.52 -4.75
CA THR A 677 11.20 13.56 -5.88
C THR A 677 11.22 14.98 -6.48
N TYR A 678 10.06 15.55 -6.77
CA TYR A 678 9.93 16.86 -7.40
C TYR A 678 10.50 18.00 -6.54
N ALA A 679 10.48 17.87 -5.21
CA ALA A 679 11.11 18.83 -4.29
C ALA A 679 12.59 19.10 -4.63
N THR A 680 13.30 18.11 -5.19
CA THR A 680 14.70 18.25 -5.65
C THR A 680 14.80 18.39 -7.17
N TYR A 681 13.91 17.76 -7.95
CA TYR A 681 13.98 17.71 -9.42
C TYR A 681 13.03 18.65 -10.16
N HIS A 682 12.49 19.69 -9.50
CA HIS A 682 11.62 20.69 -10.14
C HIS A 682 12.35 21.51 -11.22
N VAL A 683 13.68 21.59 -11.16
CA VAL A 683 14.53 22.28 -12.14
C VAL A 683 14.45 21.66 -13.54
N THR A 684 14.82 22.43 -14.56
CA THR A 684 14.84 21.98 -15.96
C THR A 684 16.01 21.04 -16.23
N ALA A 685 15.81 20.08 -17.14
CA ALA A 685 16.86 19.15 -17.57
C ALA A 685 17.75 19.78 -18.66
N ASP A 686 18.44 20.86 -18.31
CA ASP A 686 19.37 21.59 -19.18
C ASP A 686 20.59 22.07 -18.39
N ALA A 687 21.57 22.68 -19.08
CA ALA A 687 22.80 23.15 -18.46
C ALA A 687 22.60 24.23 -17.39
N ALA A 688 21.50 24.99 -17.42
CA ALA A 688 21.19 25.98 -16.40
C ALA A 688 20.58 25.30 -15.16
N GLY A 689 19.60 24.43 -15.36
CA GLY A 689 18.99 23.63 -14.29
C GLY A 689 19.99 22.71 -13.60
N ALA A 690 20.90 22.08 -14.35
CA ALA A 690 21.97 21.25 -13.79
C ALA A 690 22.95 22.04 -12.91
N LYS A 691 23.21 23.33 -13.22
CA LYS A 691 24.01 24.20 -12.35
C LYS A 691 23.28 24.52 -11.04
N VAL A 692 21.98 24.81 -11.11
CA VAL A 692 21.14 25.05 -9.93
C VAL A 692 21.09 23.80 -9.05
N PHE A 693 20.87 22.63 -9.66
CA PHE A 693 20.87 21.35 -8.96
C PHE A 693 22.21 21.05 -8.28
N PHE A 694 23.32 21.23 -9.00
CA PHE A 694 24.67 21.02 -8.46
C PHE A 694 24.94 21.91 -7.23
N ALA A 695 24.51 23.18 -7.28
CA ALA A 695 24.68 24.11 -6.17
C ALA A 695 23.83 23.73 -4.93
N ARG A 696 22.73 22.99 -5.13
CA ARG A 696 21.75 22.62 -4.09
C ARG A 696 21.18 23.83 -3.32
N GLU A 697 21.11 24.99 -3.98
CA GLU A 697 20.60 26.23 -3.39
C GLU A 697 19.08 26.37 -3.53
N ASP A 698 18.47 25.75 -4.55
CA ASP A 698 17.02 25.73 -4.80
C ASP A 698 16.50 24.30 -4.57
N VAL A 699 16.53 23.86 -3.31
CA VAL A 699 15.93 22.59 -2.89
C VAL A 699 14.72 22.91 -2.02
N TRP A 700 13.61 22.23 -2.29
CA TRP A 700 12.39 22.40 -1.51
C TRP A 700 12.28 21.29 -0.45
N ASP A 701 11.51 21.58 0.60
CA ASP A 701 11.13 20.66 1.67
C ASP A 701 9.60 20.54 1.72
N ILE A 702 9.17 19.43 2.31
CA ILE A 702 7.79 19.21 2.71
C ILE A 702 7.52 20.05 3.97
N PRO A 703 6.52 20.95 3.97
CA PRO A 703 6.23 21.76 5.14
C PRO A 703 5.75 20.89 6.30
N THR A 704 5.88 21.43 7.51
CA THR A 704 5.31 20.83 8.72
C THR A 704 4.13 21.64 9.25
N ALA A 705 3.27 21.01 10.03
CA ALA A 705 2.24 21.65 10.83
C ALA A 705 2.04 20.90 12.16
N GLN A 706 1.45 21.56 13.16
CA GLN A 706 1.09 20.95 14.43
C GLN A 706 -0.31 20.34 14.35
N THR A 707 -0.56 19.25 15.08
CA THR A 707 -1.85 18.51 15.09
C THR A 707 -2.55 18.57 16.46
N SER A 708 -1.96 19.28 17.41
CA SER A 708 -2.51 19.57 18.73
C SER A 708 -1.73 20.72 19.38
N PRO A 709 -2.33 21.51 20.28
CA PRO A 709 -1.64 22.63 20.91
C PRO A 709 -0.37 22.14 21.64
N GLY A 710 0.78 22.73 21.31
CA GLY A 710 2.07 22.35 21.89
C GLY A 710 2.68 21.04 21.40
N SER A 711 2.07 20.34 20.44
CA SER A 711 2.63 19.13 19.82
C SER A 711 3.86 19.44 18.96
N ALA A 712 4.70 18.44 18.72
CA ALA A 712 5.80 18.57 17.78
C ALA A 712 5.26 18.73 16.35
N PRO A 713 5.84 19.61 15.52
CA PRO A 713 5.52 19.69 14.11
C PRO A 713 5.67 18.34 13.40
N THR A 714 4.70 18.00 12.55
CA THR A 714 4.72 16.80 11.71
C THR A 714 4.64 17.19 10.23
N PRO A 715 5.26 16.42 9.31
CA PRO A 715 5.16 16.68 7.88
C PRO A 715 3.70 16.67 7.41
N VAL A 716 3.32 17.71 6.66
CA VAL A 716 2.01 17.78 5.99
C VAL A 716 1.93 16.62 4.99
N GLN A 717 0.79 15.93 4.96
CA GLN A 717 0.49 14.92 3.95
C GLN A 717 -0.25 15.56 2.77
N PRO A 718 -0.14 15.06 1.53
CA PRO A 718 -1.02 15.49 0.45
C PRO A 718 -2.48 15.27 0.80
N TYR A 719 -3.35 16.18 0.37
CA TYR A 719 -4.78 16.13 0.71
C TYR A 719 -5.66 16.48 -0.48
N TYR A 720 -6.80 15.78 -0.56
CA TYR A 720 -7.80 16.01 -1.60
C TYR A 720 -8.67 17.22 -1.28
N VAL A 721 -8.90 18.05 -2.29
CA VAL A 721 -9.71 19.27 -2.22
C VAL A 721 -10.49 19.44 -3.51
N LEU A 722 -11.63 20.12 -3.41
CA LEU A 722 -12.47 20.46 -4.54
C LEU A 722 -12.48 21.98 -4.72
N PHE A 723 -11.69 22.49 -5.66
CA PHE A 723 -11.57 23.93 -5.92
C PHE A 723 -11.25 24.24 -7.38
N ARG A 724 -11.35 25.52 -7.76
CA ARG A 724 -11.02 25.99 -9.11
C ARG A 724 -9.53 26.37 -9.21
N LEU A 725 -8.76 25.65 -10.03
CA LEU A 725 -7.36 26.00 -10.28
C LEU A 725 -7.21 27.43 -10.83
N PRO A 726 -6.13 28.16 -10.46
CA PRO A 726 -5.89 29.49 -11.00
C PRO A 726 -5.85 29.51 -12.53
N GLY A 727 -6.70 30.31 -13.15
CA GLY A 727 -6.82 30.43 -14.61
C GLY A 727 -7.81 29.46 -15.27
N GLU A 728 -8.32 28.47 -14.54
CA GLU A 728 -9.35 27.55 -15.02
C GLU A 728 -10.77 28.09 -14.77
N GLN A 729 -11.76 27.60 -15.53
CA GLN A 729 -13.15 28.06 -15.42
C GLN A 729 -13.98 27.21 -14.44
N ASN A 730 -13.69 25.90 -14.38
CA ASN A 730 -14.46 24.93 -13.60
C ASN A 730 -13.70 24.51 -12.36
N ALA A 731 -14.42 24.16 -11.30
CA ALA A 731 -13.84 23.51 -10.14
C ALA A 731 -13.53 22.04 -10.48
N GLU A 732 -12.46 21.53 -9.90
CA GLU A 732 -12.00 20.16 -10.10
C GLU A 732 -11.68 19.52 -8.75
N PHE A 733 -11.80 18.20 -8.69
CA PHE A 733 -11.24 17.41 -7.61
C PHE A 733 -9.73 17.27 -7.81
N LEU A 734 -8.96 17.69 -6.82
CA LEU A 734 -7.50 17.83 -6.91
C LEU A 734 -6.84 17.17 -5.71
N LEU A 735 -5.65 16.62 -5.91
CA LEU A 735 -4.75 16.24 -4.82
C LEU A 735 -3.61 17.27 -4.79
N ILE A 736 -3.42 17.97 -3.68
CA ILE A 736 -2.46 19.09 -3.62
C ILE A 736 -1.40 18.94 -2.54
N MET A 737 -0.27 19.61 -2.75
CA MET A 737 0.82 19.67 -1.80
C MET A 737 1.60 21.00 -1.86
N PRO A 738 1.67 21.77 -0.76
CA PRO A 738 2.55 22.93 -0.65
C PRO A 738 4.03 22.54 -0.46
N PHE A 739 4.93 23.45 -0.82
CA PHE A 739 6.39 23.32 -0.64
C PHE A 739 6.97 24.57 0.04
N THR A 740 7.99 24.36 0.86
CA THR A 740 8.83 25.43 1.43
C THR A 740 10.27 25.26 0.94
N PRO A 741 11.11 26.31 0.93
CA PRO A 741 12.54 26.14 0.72
C PRO A 741 13.17 25.34 1.86
N ARG A 742 14.24 24.60 1.56
CA ARG A 742 14.95 23.82 2.55
C ARG A 742 15.40 24.67 3.74
N GLY A 743 14.98 24.27 4.95
CA GLY A 743 15.29 24.98 6.20
C GLY A 743 14.57 26.32 6.40
N LYS A 744 13.50 26.60 5.65
CA LYS A 744 12.63 27.79 5.83
C LYS A 744 11.15 27.37 5.93
N ASN A 745 10.33 28.27 6.49
CA ASN A 745 8.91 28.03 6.73
C ASN A 745 7.97 28.80 5.78
N ASN A 746 8.50 29.69 4.95
CA ASN A 746 7.71 30.42 3.96
C ASN A 746 7.48 29.53 2.73
N MET A 747 6.31 29.58 2.12
CA MET A 747 6.04 28.82 0.89
C MET A 747 6.83 29.36 -0.31
N VAL A 748 7.20 28.44 -1.20
CA VAL A 748 7.87 28.76 -2.47
C VAL A 748 7.12 28.20 -3.69
N SER A 749 6.36 27.13 -3.50
CA SER A 749 5.55 26.52 -4.54
C SER A 749 4.42 25.71 -3.91
N TRP A 750 3.45 25.33 -4.72
CA TRP A 750 2.59 24.17 -4.45
C TRP A 750 2.38 23.39 -5.75
N MET A 751 1.95 22.14 -5.64
CA MET A 751 1.68 21.26 -6.77
C MET A 751 0.30 20.64 -6.63
N ALA A 752 -0.40 20.50 -7.76
CA ALA A 752 -1.68 19.81 -7.88
C ALA A 752 -1.61 18.67 -8.88
N ALA A 753 -2.24 17.56 -8.53
CA ALA A 753 -2.63 16.50 -9.45
C ALA A 753 -4.13 16.60 -9.72
N ARG A 754 -4.53 16.54 -10.99
CA ARG A 754 -5.92 16.67 -11.43
C ARG A 754 -6.59 15.31 -11.51
N ASN A 755 -7.81 15.19 -10.97
CA ASN A 755 -8.54 13.91 -10.91
C ASN A 755 -9.72 13.81 -11.89
N ASP A 756 -10.09 14.89 -12.57
CA ASP A 756 -11.34 14.94 -13.33
C ASP A 756 -11.16 14.94 -14.85
N GLY A 757 -12.06 14.22 -15.53
CA GLY A 757 -12.26 14.29 -16.97
C GLY A 757 -11.02 13.98 -17.80
N ALA A 758 -10.79 14.80 -18.84
CA ALA A 758 -9.66 14.64 -19.76
C ALA A 758 -8.30 15.00 -19.13
N HIS A 759 -8.31 15.69 -17.98
CA HIS A 759 -7.12 16.15 -17.27
C HIS A 759 -6.65 15.18 -16.18
N TYR A 760 -7.35 14.04 -16.02
CA TYR A 760 -6.98 13.01 -15.07
C TYR A 760 -5.49 12.62 -15.19
N GLY A 761 -4.74 12.74 -14.08
CA GLY A 761 -3.32 12.41 -14.00
C GLY A 761 -2.37 13.50 -14.49
N GLU A 762 -2.88 14.69 -14.87
CA GLU A 762 -2.04 15.85 -15.17
C GLU A 762 -1.56 16.54 -13.89
N TYR A 763 -0.34 17.07 -13.93
CA TYR A 763 0.28 17.78 -12.80
C TYR A 763 0.57 19.24 -13.15
N VAL A 764 0.29 20.14 -12.21
CA VAL A 764 0.62 21.56 -12.32
C VAL A 764 1.33 22.02 -11.05
N SER A 765 2.48 22.68 -11.22
CA SER A 765 3.26 23.31 -10.16
C SER A 765 3.14 24.83 -10.28
N TYR A 766 2.70 25.47 -9.20
CA TYR A 766 2.55 26.91 -9.11
C TYR A 766 3.68 27.48 -8.26
N VAL A 767 4.58 28.22 -8.92
CA VAL A 767 5.76 28.83 -8.30
C VAL A 767 5.41 30.23 -7.79
N LEU A 768 5.84 30.52 -6.57
CA LEU A 768 5.59 31.78 -5.88
C LEU A 768 6.75 32.78 -6.09
N PRO A 769 6.51 34.10 -5.95
CA PRO A 769 7.54 35.12 -6.14
C PRO A 769 8.66 34.99 -5.10
N LYS A 770 9.92 35.08 -5.53
CA LYS A 770 11.10 35.00 -4.64
C LYS A 770 11.34 36.28 -3.82
N ASP A 771 10.70 37.39 -4.19
CA ASP A 771 10.81 38.71 -3.56
C ASP A 771 9.70 38.99 -2.52
N LYS A 772 8.75 38.06 -2.33
CA LYS A 772 7.66 38.16 -1.37
C LYS A 772 7.71 37.01 -0.36
N ALA A 773 7.40 37.32 0.89
CA ALA A 773 7.26 36.30 1.93
C ALA A 773 5.80 35.83 1.96
N ILE A 774 5.56 34.63 1.45
CA ILE A 774 4.27 33.95 1.58
C ILE A 774 4.39 32.98 2.75
N PHE A 775 3.53 33.10 3.76
CA PHE A 775 3.57 32.18 4.89
C PHE A 775 3.37 30.73 4.46
N GLY A 776 4.02 29.78 5.13
CA GLY A 776 3.73 28.36 4.96
C GLY A 776 3.01 27.76 6.15
N PRO A 777 2.59 26.49 6.05
CA PRO A 777 1.77 25.82 7.07
C PRO A 777 2.30 25.99 8.50
N GLN A 778 3.59 25.75 8.74
CA GLN A 778 4.18 25.88 10.07
C GLN A 778 4.10 27.30 10.63
N GLN A 779 4.27 28.30 9.78
CA GLN A 779 4.24 29.70 10.20
C GLN A 779 2.83 30.15 10.55
N VAL A 780 1.84 29.68 9.78
CA VAL A 780 0.42 29.91 10.07
C VAL A 780 0.02 29.21 11.35
N ALA A 781 0.39 27.93 11.54
CA ALA A 781 0.14 27.20 12.78
C ALA A 781 0.76 27.91 14.00
N ASN A 782 1.97 28.45 13.87
CA ASN A 782 2.60 29.23 14.94
C ASN A 782 1.84 30.53 15.24
N ARG A 783 1.32 31.22 14.21
CA ARG A 783 0.50 32.42 14.40
C ARG A 783 -0.82 32.12 15.09
N ILE A 784 -1.48 31.04 14.70
CA ILE A 784 -2.70 30.54 15.35
C ILE A 784 -2.44 30.31 16.84
N ASN A 785 -1.36 29.60 17.17
CA ASN A 785 -1.00 29.31 18.56
C ASN A 785 -0.50 30.52 19.37
N GLN A 786 -0.11 31.62 18.70
CA GLN A 786 0.31 32.88 19.32
C GLN A 786 -0.84 33.87 19.49
N ASP A 787 -1.99 33.64 18.84
CA ASP A 787 -3.14 34.51 19.00
C ASP A 787 -3.65 34.45 20.46
N PRO A 788 -3.80 35.59 21.16
CA PRO A 788 -4.15 35.58 22.58
C PRO A 788 -5.49 34.92 22.88
N VAL A 789 -6.49 35.05 22.00
CA VAL A 789 -7.83 34.49 22.20
C VAL A 789 -7.78 32.98 21.99
N ILE A 790 -7.15 32.54 20.89
CA ILE A 790 -7.01 31.11 20.59
C ILE A 790 -6.17 30.41 21.66
N SER A 791 -5.03 31.00 22.06
CA SER A 791 -4.15 30.44 23.08
C SER A 791 -4.84 30.32 24.46
N GLN A 792 -5.65 31.31 24.84
CA GLN A 792 -6.47 31.23 26.04
C GLN A 792 -7.48 30.07 25.95
N ASP A 793 -8.23 29.99 24.85
CA ASP A 793 -9.23 28.94 24.63
C ASP A 793 -8.58 27.54 24.61
N PHE A 794 -7.46 27.38 23.90
CA PHE A 794 -6.72 26.11 23.88
C PHE A 794 -6.26 25.71 25.28
N THR A 795 -5.79 26.65 26.10
CA THR A 795 -5.43 26.37 27.49
C THR A 795 -6.63 25.90 28.34
N LEU A 796 -7.83 26.44 28.08
CA LEU A 796 -9.06 26.06 28.78
C LEU A 796 -9.62 24.72 28.28
N PHE A 797 -9.68 24.54 26.96
CA PHE A 797 -10.25 23.38 26.29
C PHE A 797 -9.35 22.15 26.35
N HIS A 798 -8.02 22.35 26.38
CA HIS A 798 -7.01 21.30 26.47
C HIS A 798 -6.53 21.17 27.93
N SER A 799 -7.39 20.58 28.78
CA SER A 799 -7.19 20.48 30.23
C SER A 799 -7.58 19.10 30.77
N THR A 800 -7.54 18.89 32.10
CA THR A 800 -7.84 17.57 32.69
C THR A 800 -9.27 17.13 32.36
N GLY A 801 -9.41 16.13 31.49
CA GLY A 801 -10.69 15.54 31.07
C GLY A 801 -11.16 15.92 29.66
N SER A 802 -10.53 16.92 29.02
CA SER A 802 -10.85 17.38 27.67
C SER A 802 -9.58 17.68 26.88
N GLN A 803 -9.56 17.34 25.60
CA GLN A 803 -8.44 17.59 24.72
C GLN A 803 -8.92 18.28 23.44
N VAL A 804 -8.19 19.34 23.07
CA VAL A 804 -8.27 19.95 21.73
C VAL A 804 -7.54 19.07 20.74
N VAL A 805 -8.20 18.75 19.63
CA VAL A 805 -7.60 18.13 18.44
C VAL A 805 -7.60 19.19 17.35
N GLN A 806 -6.40 19.56 16.88
CA GLN A 806 -6.26 20.44 15.72
C GLN A 806 -6.38 19.61 14.46
N GLY A 807 -7.26 20.02 13.55
CA GLY A 807 -7.38 19.40 12.25
C GLY A 807 -6.17 19.65 11.35
N ASN A 808 -6.21 19.08 10.16
CA ASN A 808 -5.23 19.31 9.12
C ASN A 808 -5.35 20.77 8.65
N LEU A 809 -4.23 21.50 8.73
CA LEU A 809 -4.13 22.84 8.18
C LEU A 809 -4.10 22.77 6.64
N LEU A 810 -5.23 23.10 6.02
CA LEU A 810 -5.38 23.10 4.56
C LEU A 810 -4.94 24.46 3.99
N VAL A 811 -4.19 24.44 2.89
CA VAL A 811 -3.75 25.62 2.15
C VAL A 811 -4.50 25.67 0.83
N VAL A 812 -5.53 26.50 0.75
CA VAL A 812 -6.43 26.55 -0.40
C VAL A 812 -6.23 27.87 -1.17
N PRO A 813 -5.78 27.83 -2.43
CA PRO A 813 -5.67 29.03 -3.24
C PRO A 813 -7.06 29.49 -3.68
N ILE A 814 -7.37 30.77 -3.48
CA ILE A 814 -8.63 31.41 -3.92
C ILE A 814 -8.28 32.75 -4.56
N GLY A 815 -8.69 32.95 -5.82
CA GLY A 815 -8.27 34.13 -6.58
C GLY A 815 -6.74 34.20 -6.70
N ASN A 816 -6.12 35.28 -6.22
CA ASN A 816 -4.67 35.46 -6.12
C ASN A 816 -4.16 35.43 -4.67
N SER A 817 -4.89 34.75 -3.78
CA SER A 817 -4.65 34.69 -2.35
C SER A 817 -4.59 33.24 -1.86
N PHE A 818 -4.04 33.03 -0.67
CA PHE A 818 -4.16 31.75 0.05
C PHE A 818 -5.11 31.91 1.24
N LEU A 819 -6.08 31.01 1.31
CA LEU A 819 -6.89 30.80 2.50
C LEU A 819 -6.32 29.58 3.23
N TYR A 820 -5.86 29.80 4.46
CA TYR A 820 -5.49 28.74 5.36
C TYR A 820 -6.70 28.40 6.22
N PHE A 821 -7.06 27.13 6.26
CA PHE A 821 -8.25 26.66 6.94
C PHE A 821 -7.86 25.53 7.91
N GLU A 822 -8.31 25.63 9.16
CA GLU A 822 -8.07 24.63 10.19
C GLU A 822 -9.34 24.44 11.06
N PRO A 823 -9.93 23.23 11.09
CA PRO A 823 -11.02 22.91 12.00
C PRO A 823 -10.48 22.51 13.37
N ILE A 824 -11.21 22.85 14.43
CA ILE A 824 -10.85 22.52 15.81
C ILE A 824 -11.94 21.67 16.44
N TYR A 825 -11.53 20.49 16.90
CA TYR A 825 -12.40 19.54 17.58
C TYR A 825 -12.13 19.52 19.08
N LEU A 826 -13.18 19.33 19.85
CA LEU A 826 -13.10 19.03 21.27
C LEU A 826 -13.50 17.58 21.50
N SER A 827 -12.69 16.85 22.26
CA SER A 827 -13.01 15.49 22.65
C SER A 827 -12.69 15.28 24.13
N ALA A 828 -13.47 14.43 24.82
CA ALA A 828 -13.08 13.97 26.15
C ALA A 828 -11.84 13.08 26.05
N THR A 829 -11.01 13.05 27.10
CA THR A 829 -9.79 12.21 27.15
C THR A 829 -10.09 10.71 27.33
N THR A 830 -11.36 10.30 27.31
CA THR A 830 -11.79 8.91 27.42
C THR A 830 -11.85 8.24 26.05
N SER A 831 -11.73 6.92 26.01
CA SER A 831 -11.75 6.12 24.78
C SER A 831 -13.11 6.06 24.06
N SER A 832 -14.16 6.64 24.65
CA SER A 832 -15.51 6.69 24.10
C SER A 832 -15.97 8.11 23.77
N SER A 833 -15.02 9.04 23.59
CA SER A 833 -15.35 10.42 23.27
C SER A 833 -15.86 10.55 21.83
N LEU A 834 -16.76 11.52 21.64
CA LEU A 834 -17.28 11.91 20.34
C LEU A 834 -16.63 13.25 20.01
N PRO A 835 -15.65 13.31 19.10
CA PRO A 835 -15.05 14.58 18.71
C PRO A 835 -16.11 15.50 18.09
N GLU A 836 -16.28 16.67 18.70
CA GLU A 836 -17.25 17.67 18.26
C GLU A 836 -16.50 18.84 17.62
N LEU A 837 -16.91 19.24 16.43
CA LEU A 837 -16.41 20.47 15.83
C LEU A 837 -16.88 21.66 16.68
N LYS A 838 -15.94 22.42 17.25
CA LYS A 838 -16.27 23.58 18.10
C LYS A 838 -15.91 24.90 17.45
N LYS A 839 -14.82 24.95 16.69
CA LYS A 839 -14.31 26.19 16.12
C LYS A 839 -13.75 25.97 14.73
N VAL A 840 -13.80 27.02 13.93
CA VAL A 840 -13.17 27.11 12.61
C VAL A 840 -12.19 28.28 12.63
N ILE A 841 -10.97 28.00 12.20
CA ILE A 841 -9.92 29.00 12.04
C ILE A 841 -9.72 29.25 10.55
N LEU A 842 -9.78 30.52 10.17
CA LEU A 842 -9.35 30.99 8.85
C LEU A 842 -8.21 31.97 9.02
N VAL A 843 -7.17 31.80 8.23
CA VAL A 843 -6.03 32.72 8.20
C VAL A 843 -5.78 33.12 6.75
N ASP A 844 -5.55 34.41 6.53
CA ASP A 844 -4.90 34.91 5.31
C ASP A 844 -3.51 35.47 5.67
N GLN A 845 -2.88 36.28 4.80
CA GLN A 845 -1.56 36.83 5.13
C GLN A 845 -1.60 37.83 6.30
N ASP A 846 -2.75 38.46 6.59
CA ASP A 846 -2.84 39.60 7.51
C ASP A 846 -3.62 39.27 8.79
N GLN A 847 -4.70 38.49 8.68
CA GLN A 847 -5.68 38.28 9.74
C GLN A 847 -5.84 36.80 10.10
N VAL A 848 -6.05 36.56 11.40
CA VAL A 848 -6.49 35.27 11.96
C VAL A 848 -7.91 35.46 12.44
N VAL A 849 -8.82 34.64 11.93
CA VAL A 849 -10.24 34.63 12.29
C VAL A 849 -10.56 33.31 12.97
N TYR A 850 -11.24 33.39 14.11
CA TYR A 850 -11.57 32.25 14.95
C TYR A 850 -13.02 32.35 15.41
N THR A 851 -13.90 31.50 14.86
CA THR A 851 -15.35 31.58 15.09
C THR A 851 -15.98 30.18 15.18
N ASP A 852 -17.28 30.13 15.50
CA ASP A 852 -18.02 28.86 15.69
C ASP A 852 -18.46 28.22 14.36
N THR A 853 -18.49 28.97 13.26
CA THR A 853 -18.96 28.45 11.96
C THR A 853 -18.11 28.99 10.81
N LEU A 854 -17.97 28.19 9.76
CA LEU A 854 -17.22 28.58 8.56
C LEU A 854 -17.78 29.86 7.92
N GLN A 855 -19.11 29.99 7.81
CA GLN A 855 -19.75 31.16 7.21
C GLN A 855 -19.41 32.44 7.96
N HIS A 856 -19.48 32.43 9.30
CA HIS A 856 -19.09 33.58 10.12
C HIS A 856 -17.60 33.90 9.99
N ALA A 857 -16.73 32.87 9.92
CA ALA A 857 -15.31 33.06 9.71
C ALA A 857 -15.03 33.77 8.37
N ILE A 858 -15.70 33.34 7.29
CA ILE A 858 -15.57 33.94 5.96
C ILE A 858 -16.05 35.40 5.99
N ASP A 859 -17.24 35.66 6.56
CA ASP A 859 -17.81 37.01 6.60
C ASP A 859 -16.94 37.98 7.40
N GLN A 860 -16.31 37.52 8.47
CA GLN A 860 -15.34 38.32 9.23
C GLN A 860 -14.05 38.55 8.45
N LEU A 861 -13.51 37.53 7.77
CA LEU A 861 -12.28 37.63 7.00
C LEU A 861 -12.40 38.61 5.82
N VAL A 862 -13.52 38.59 5.09
CA VAL A 862 -13.75 39.47 3.93
C VAL A 862 -14.37 40.83 4.27
N GLY A 863 -14.45 41.19 5.56
CA GLY A 863 -14.95 42.48 6.02
C GLY A 863 -16.46 42.68 5.84
N LYS A 864 -17.23 41.60 5.69
CA LYS A 864 -18.71 41.61 5.70
C LYS A 864 -19.31 41.62 7.09
N ALA A 865 -18.52 41.30 8.11
CA ALA A 865 -18.94 41.45 9.49
C ALA A 865 -19.18 42.94 9.79
N THR A 866 -20.43 43.38 9.71
CA THR A 866 -20.94 44.23 10.78
C THR A 866 -20.54 43.54 12.08
N ALA A 867 -19.89 44.29 12.98
CA ALA A 867 -19.68 43.83 14.35
C ALA A 867 -20.95 43.09 14.78
N PRO A 868 -20.86 41.93 15.48
CA PRO A 868 -22.05 41.43 16.14
C PRO A 868 -22.61 42.65 16.84
N THR A 869 -23.84 43.05 16.49
CA THR A 869 -24.53 43.97 17.37
C THR A 869 -24.57 43.17 18.64
N SER A 870 -23.65 43.48 19.55
CA SER A 870 -23.94 43.47 20.95
C SER A 870 -25.18 44.35 21.02
N GLN A 871 -26.36 43.75 20.82
CA GLN A 871 -27.42 44.11 21.72
C GLN A 871 -26.75 43.95 23.08
N PRO A 872 -26.53 45.05 23.81
CA PRO A 872 -26.06 44.92 25.16
C PRO A 872 -26.94 43.86 25.82
N PRO A 873 -26.38 42.97 26.66
CA PRO A 873 -27.20 42.06 27.44
C PRO A 873 -28.38 42.88 27.94
N VAL A 874 -29.63 42.43 27.69
CA VAL A 874 -30.79 43.15 28.20
C VAL A 874 -30.53 43.31 29.69
N THR A 875 -30.22 44.53 30.13
CA THR A 875 -29.93 44.77 31.54
C THR A 875 -31.26 44.53 32.23
N ILE A 876 -31.40 43.35 32.82
CA ILE A 876 -32.59 42.98 33.57
C ILE A 876 -32.59 43.87 34.81
N THR A 877 -33.25 45.01 34.69
CA THR A 877 -33.49 45.90 35.83
C THR A 877 -34.52 45.26 36.76
N PRO A 878 -34.58 45.63 38.05
CA PRO A 878 -35.63 45.18 38.96
C PRO A 878 -37.05 45.39 38.39
N ALA A 879 -37.26 46.43 37.58
CA ALA A 879 -38.53 46.67 36.89
C ALA A 879 -38.87 45.60 35.84
N VAL A 880 -37.87 45.13 35.08
CA VAL A 880 -38.04 44.05 34.09
C VAL A 880 -38.31 42.70 34.77
N ILE A 881 -37.69 42.43 35.93
CA ILE A 881 -37.99 41.22 36.74
C ILE A 881 -39.45 41.22 37.20
N VAL A 882 -39.96 42.36 37.67
CA VAL A 882 -41.37 42.50 38.07
C VAL A 882 -42.28 42.23 36.87
N GLN A 883 -41.93 42.75 35.69
CA GLN A 883 -42.71 42.56 34.47
C GLN A 883 -42.71 41.11 33.96
N ILE A 884 -41.56 40.43 34.05
CA ILE A 884 -41.43 38.99 33.75
C ILE A 884 -42.28 38.17 34.73
N THR A 885 -42.20 38.48 36.03
CA THR A 885 -42.94 37.76 37.07
C THR A 885 -44.45 37.93 36.89
N ASP A 886 -44.90 39.13 36.52
CA ASP A 886 -46.30 39.43 36.21
C ASP A 886 -46.80 38.66 34.98
N LEU A 887 -46.05 38.65 33.88
CA LEU A 887 -46.40 37.88 32.68
C LEU A 887 -46.46 36.37 32.95
N VAL A 888 -45.53 35.83 33.75
CA VAL A 888 -45.57 34.42 34.19
C VAL A 888 -46.79 34.12 35.07
N THR A 889 -47.18 35.06 35.93
CA THR A 889 -48.36 34.92 36.78
C THR A 889 -49.63 34.92 35.95
N GLN A 890 -49.76 35.84 35.00
CA GLN A 890 -50.90 35.91 34.08
C GLN A 890 -50.98 34.68 33.17
N ALA A 891 -49.85 34.22 32.62
CA ALA A 891 -49.84 33.03 31.78
C ALA A 891 -50.31 31.79 32.54
N ASN A 892 -49.92 31.65 33.82
CA ASN A 892 -50.37 30.54 34.66
C ASN A 892 -51.87 30.62 35.01
N VAL A 893 -52.43 31.83 35.17
CA VAL A 893 -53.87 32.01 35.39
C VAL A 893 -54.66 31.55 34.17
N HIS A 894 -54.29 32.01 32.97
CA HIS A 894 -54.95 31.64 31.72
C HIS A 894 -54.75 30.15 31.37
N TYR A 895 -53.57 29.59 31.65
CA TYR A 895 -53.32 28.16 31.46
C TYR A 895 -54.20 27.29 32.37
N ARG A 896 -54.39 27.68 33.64
CA ARG A 896 -55.29 26.97 34.56
C ARG A 896 -56.75 27.10 34.13
N ALA A 897 -57.18 28.29 33.69
CA ALA A 897 -58.52 28.50 33.16
C ALA A 897 -58.77 27.65 31.91
N ALA A 898 -57.79 27.57 30.99
CA ALA A 898 -57.84 26.67 29.84
C ALA A 898 -58.02 25.21 30.28
N TYR A 899 -57.21 24.73 31.23
CA TYR A 899 -57.29 23.35 31.71
C TYR A 899 -58.62 23.03 32.41
N GLN A 900 -59.19 23.99 33.15
CA GLN A 900 -60.52 23.84 33.75
C GLN A 900 -61.63 23.79 32.69
N ALA A 901 -61.54 24.63 31.65
CA ALA A 901 -62.46 24.60 30.51
C ALA A 901 -62.36 23.27 29.74
N LEU A 902 -61.14 22.74 29.54
CA LEU A 902 -60.91 21.43 28.93
C LEU A 902 -61.54 20.30 29.77
N ALA A 903 -61.37 20.33 31.09
CA ALA A 903 -61.98 19.35 32.00
C ALA A 903 -63.51 19.42 32.02
N ALA A 904 -64.09 20.60 31.76
CA ALA A 904 -65.53 20.82 31.64
C ALA A 904 -66.08 20.57 30.22
N GLY A 905 -65.23 20.21 29.25
CA GLY A 905 -65.63 19.99 27.85
C GLY A 905 -65.94 21.26 27.05
N ASP A 906 -65.58 22.45 27.55
CA ASP A 906 -65.75 23.73 26.87
C ASP A 906 -64.52 24.06 26.01
N PHE A 907 -64.52 23.51 24.79
CA PHE A 907 -63.43 23.70 23.83
C PHE A 907 -63.30 25.14 23.30
N THR A 908 -64.38 25.94 23.37
CA THR A 908 -64.35 27.33 22.91
C THR A 908 -63.56 28.19 23.87
N THR A 909 -63.85 28.06 25.16
CA THR A 909 -63.12 28.77 26.23
C THR A 909 -61.68 28.26 26.35
N PHE A 910 -61.45 26.95 26.19
CA PHE A 910 -60.08 26.41 26.10
C PHE A 910 -59.26 27.08 24.99
N GLY A 911 -59.82 27.19 23.78
CA GLY A 911 -59.15 27.81 22.64
C GLY A 911 -58.82 29.29 22.86
N SER A 912 -59.75 30.07 23.46
CA SER A 912 -59.49 31.48 23.75
C SER A 912 -58.44 31.67 24.85
N GLU A 913 -58.50 30.87 25.91
CA GLU A 913 -57.54 30.95 27.03
C GLU A 913 -56.12 30.54 26.58
N MET A 914 -55.99 29.48 25.79
CA MET A 914 -54.69 29.06 25.24
C MET A 914 -54.10 30.08 24.25
N LYS A 915 -54.95 30.80 23.51
CA LYS A 915 -54.49 31.90 22.65
C LYS A 915 -53.89 33.03 23.47
N THR A 916 -54.51 33.38 24.61
CA THR A 916 -53.98 34.39 25.54
C THR A 916 -52.67 33.94 26.18
N VAL A 917 -52.53 32.67 26.55
CA VAL A 917 -51.25 32.09 27.00
C VAL A 917 -50.16 32.27 25.94
N GLY A 918 -50.46 31.96 24.67
CA GLY A 918 -49.51 32.16 23.57
C GLY A 918 -49.06 33.61 23.41
N GLN A 919 -49.96 34.57 23.57
CA GLN A 919 -49.64 36.01 23.50
C GLN A 919 -48.75 36.45 24.68
N LEU A 920 -49.02 35.98 25.90
CA LEU A 920 -48.22 36.30 27.08
C LEU A 920 -46.81 35.69 26.99
N LEU A 921 -46.68 34.49 26.43
CA LEU A 921 -45.37 33.87 26.17
C LEU A 921 -44.57 34.61 25.09
N GLN A 922 -45.22 35.15 24.06
CA GLN A 922 -44.57 36.01 23.07
C GLN A 922 -44.06 37.32 23.69
N GLN A 923 -44.83 37.93 24.60
CA GLN A 923 -44.40 39.11 25.36
C GLN A 923 -43.23 38.78 26.29
N LEU A 924 -43.24 37.60 26.92
CA LEU A 924 -42.15 37.11 27.75
C LEU A 924 -40.87 36.90 26.92
N GLN A 925 -40.98 36.31 25.73
CA GLN A 925 -39.87 36.11 24.79
C GLN A 925 -39.29 37.45 24.30
N ALA A 926 -40.14 38.44 24.04
CA ALA A 926 -39.70 39.78 23.67
C ALA A 926 -38.91 40.48 24.79
N LEU A 927 -39.18 40.17 26.05
CA LEU A 927 -38.45 40.70 27.21
C LEU A 927 -37.15 39.93 27.54
N THR A 928 -37.06 38.65 27.17
CA THR A 928 -35.90 37.77 27.47
C THR A 928 -34.93 37.58 26.31
N GLY A 929 -35.27 38.08 25.11
CA GLY A 929 -34.36 38.14 23.96
C GLY A 929 -34.19 36.83 23.18
N THR A 930 -35.06 35.85 23.36
CA THR A 930 -35.04 34.60 22.58
C THR A 930 -35.85 34.76 21.29
N SER A 931 -35.22 34.59 20.12
CA SER A 931 -35.89 34.66 18.81
C SER A 931 -36.87 33.48 18.60
N PRO A 932 -37.94 33.65 17.81
CA PRO A 932 -38.92 32.60 17.58
C PRO A 932 -38.36 31.51 16.65
N ALA A 933 -38.53 30.23 17.03
CA ALA A 933 -38.41 29.13 16.10
C ALA A 933 -39.54 29.21 15.06
N THR A 934 -39.18 29.31 13.78
CA THR A 934 -40.13 29.35 12.66
C THR A 934 -40.79 27.98 12.46
N GLY A 935 -41.99 27.80 13.02
CA GLY A 935 -42.89 26.68 12.71
C GLY A 935 -43.80 27.04 11.53
N SER A 936 -43.77 26.19 10.49
CA SER A 936 -44.54 26.30 9.26
C SER A 936 -46.06 26.26 9.52
N GLY A 937 -46.78 27.23 8.95
CA GLY A 937 -48.23 27.27 8.96
C GLY A 937 -48.83 26.25 8.00
N ALA A 938 -49.58 25.30 8.52
CA ALA A 938 -50.53 24.50 7.77
C ALA A 938 -51.85 24.43 8.55
N SER A 939 -52.85 25.22 8.14
CA SER A 939 -54.25 24.96 8.47
C SER A 939 -54.84 23.99 7.44
N PRO A 940 -55.67 23.03 7.89
CA PRO A 940 -56.83 22.66 7.11
C PRO A 940 -58.13 22.79 7.93
N THR A 941 -59.08 23.47 7.30
CA THR A 941 -60.47 23.71 7.68
C THR A 941 -61.28 22.41 7.83
N PRO A 942 -62.24 22.31 8.78
CA PRO A 942 -63.13 21.16 8.87
C PRO A 942 -64.38 21.34 7.98
N SER A 943 -64.61 20.41 7.05
CA SER A 943 -65.90 20.25 6.38
C SER A 943 -66.53 18.93 6.81
N ARG A 944 -67.69 19.01 7.47
CA ARG A 944 -68.63 17.89 7.65
C ARG A 944 -69.97 18.31 7.04
N PRO A 945 -70.70 17.36 6.44
CA PRO A 945 -72.07 17.15 6.89
C PRO A 945 -72.39 15.66 7.10
N SER A 946 -73.08 15.36 8.20
CA SER A 946 -73.78 14.07 8.41
C SER A 946 -75.04 14.00 7.54
N PRO A 947 -75.62 12.81 7.30
CA PRO A 947 -76.67 12.34 8.21
C PRO A 947 -76.69 10.82 8.50
N THR A 948 -77.54 10.49 9.47
CA THR A 948 -77.69 9.30 10.33
C THR A 948 -78.60 8.18 9.71
N PRO A 949 -79.10 7.17 10.45
CA PRO A 949 -78.62 5.77 10.59
C PRO A 949 -79.57 4.68 10.00
N SER A 950 -79.12 3.40 9.91
CA SER A 950 -80.01 2.24 10.14
C SER A 950 -79.29 0.88 10.19
N HIS A 951 -79.52 0.17 11.31
CA HIS A 951 -79.76 -1.27 11.49
C HIS A 951 -78.74 -2.35 11.04
N SER A 952 -78.29 -3.11 12.05
CA SER A 952 -77.85 -4.53 12.03
C SER A 952 -78.99 -5.48 11.64
N PRO A 953 -78.79 -6.80 11.43
CA PRO A 953 -77.98 -7.73 12.24
C PRO A 953 -76.58 -8.03 11.71
#